data_AF-A0A166E0B0-F1
#
_entry.id   AF-A0A166E0B0-F1
#
_cell.length_a   1.000
_cell.length_b   1.000
_cell.length_c   1.000
_cell.angle_alpha   90.00
_cell.angle_beta   90.00
_cell.angle_gamma   90.00
#
_symmetry.space_group_name_H-M   'P 1'
#
loop_
_entity.id
_entity.type
_entity.pdbx_description
1 polymer ?
#
loop_
_entity_poly.entity_id
_entity_poly.type
_entity_poly.pdbx_seq_one_letter_code
_entity_poly.pdbx_strand_id
1 'polypeptide(L)'
;MYKNEFKKLSTFLIISIIIAIGALCLIGTANAADVTIDNTTGSIKVDAISNSSFDDGDTLYLSDGVYSGSNNTGLTISKNMTIAGKNKGMAIIDMENSGRAFTINAGINLTLINLTFINGNTTSNGGAIYSTQANITLTITDCTFENNTASNTGAVHINGAGSNITIKNSVFKNNTATSNYGAAYLNGANSTNLVDNCTFENNAAGTSHGALRMDGDGSSNTIKNSVFKNNTATNNAGAAHLNGANSTNLVDNCTFEDNTASASYGALRMIGDGSSNTIKNSVFKNNTARDYGAASLGGVSSTNLVDNCTFENNTANNNYGALSMMADDSNNTIKNSAFKNNNANHDYNTAYINGANSANLVDNCTFENNTANNNYGALRMIGDGSNNTLKNSVFKNNKANNYGAASLAGVSSTNLVDNCTFENNTANHDASALRIGGEGSSNTLENSVFKNNTATNSVGAISIYGDGSSSVLDNVTIVNNSAGLNGGGIGFANSNNVLTIKDSTINGNTAVKEGGALYANGENQTINIEGSTLVNNSAKTGGALDINGEDSEVNIDNSLFENNSASSTGGAIDINGNLHETNINNSTFNNNSAKNGGAINSNGHDNNLTVNNTDFNNNNASNKGGAINSNGDNNNIVLDNSTATNNNAPEGGVISSTGDENKIAIDNSELSGNKDGILKSEGDNNKITVDNSTITNNTAKDGLINNEGNNNDVTINNTNSTNNTGDIVSNTGNNNTESINNSTITVDVTYETSTVLTVVSGNGQITITATVTRKDTDELLSGKKVYFYVNGKQVGSATTDKYGEARFIYKVPKTSNYKVYAKSQQTTITNNTGKYTFKESASVTKTINVNKPLTSAKIKVYSKKTTSKKTKKHKIYYITYSIKNYGEKTGSKTFTKSLKNILKKHKLYKIQTTKNTKYNYNKKSKILKTIVKNLAHNKIAKLKITIYRKA
;
A
#
# COMPACT_ATOMS: atom_id res chain seq x y z
N MET A 1 23.45 36.45 34.64
CA MET A 1 23.47 36.44 36.12
C MET A 1 23.65 35.04 36.74
N TYR A 2 23.29 33.94 36.08
CA TYR A 2 23.30 32.58 36.65
C TYR A 2 24.67 31.92 36.95
N LYS A 3 25.78 32.40 36.38
CA LYS A 3 27.10 31.75 36.57
C LYS A 3 27.75 32.06 37.94
N ASN A 4 27.33 33.13 38.62
CA ASN A 4 27.88 33.53 39.93
C ASN A 4 27.15 32.89 41.11
N GLU A 5 25.89 32.48 40.97
CA GLU A 5 25.15 31.81 42.05
C GLU A 5 25.55 30.35 42.22
N PHE A 6 25.85 29.63 41.13
CA PHE A 6 26.40 28.26 41.20
C PHE A 6 27.76 28.21 41.90
N LYS A 7 28.62 29.20 41.69
CA LYS A 7 29.90 29.31 42.41
C LYS A 7 29.71 29.61 43.90
N LYS A 8 28.74 30.45 44.27
CA LYS A 8 28.45 30.73 45.68
C LYS A 8 27.88 29.50 46.39
N LEU A 9 26.99 28.75 45.75
CA LEU A 9 26.41 27.53 46.30
C LEU A 9 27.46 26.41 46.46
N SER A 10 28.34 26.22 45.47
CA SER A 10 29.42 25.22 45.58
C SER A 10 30.46 25.61 46.63
N THR A 11 30.77 26.91 46.77
CA THR A 11 31.72 27.39 47.80
C THR A 11 31.13 27.22 49.19
N PHE A 12 29.82 27.46 49.37
CA PHE A 12 29.14 27.25 50.64
C PHE A 12 29.08 25.76 51.03
N LEU A 13 28.82 24.86 50.07
CA LEU A 13 28.82 23.41 50.29
C LEU A 13 30.22 22.87 50.66
N ILE A 14 31.27 23.37 49.99
CA ILE A 14 32.66 22.99 50.28
C ILE A 14 33.09 23.49 51.66
N ILE A 15 32.73 24.73 52.04
CA ILE A 15 33.02 25.26 53.37
C ILE A 15 32.26 24.48 54.46
N SER A 16 31.00 24.10 54.23
CA SER A 16 30.23 23.27 55.17
C SER A 16 30.80 21.86 55.32
N ILE A 17 31.31 21.25 54.24
CA ILE A 17 32.00 19.95 54.28
C ILE A 17 33.34 20.06 55.01
N ILE A 18 34.10 21.14 54.82
CA ILE A 18 35.38 21.37 55.53
C ILE A 18 35.14 21.65 57.02
N ILE A 19 34.07 22.36 57.39
CA ILE A 19 33.69 22.58 58.80
C ILE A 19 33.19 21.28 59.43
N ALA A 20 32.45 20.44 58.71
CA ALA A 20 32.02 19.12 59.19
C ALA A 20 33.21 18.15 59.38
N ILE A 21 34.15 18.12 58.43
CA ILE A 21 35.40 17.34 58.55
C ILE A 21 36.28 17.89 59.67
N GLY A 22 36.38 19.21 59.82
CA GLY A 22 37.11 19.86 60.91
C GLY A 22 36.50 19.65 62.29
N ALA A 23 35.17 19.52 62.39
CA ALA A 23 34.47 19.17 63.62
C ALA A 23 34.61 17.68 63.98
N LEU A 24 34.71 16.78 62.99
CA LEU A 24 35.04 15.36 63.21
C LEU A 24 36.48 15.15 63.71
N CYS A 25 37.41 16.06 63.41
CA CYS A 25 38.80 15.98 63.88
C CYS A 25 39.03 16.53 65.30
N LEU A 26 37.99 17.03 65.99
CA LEU A 26 38.08 17.58 67.35
C LEU A 26 37.47 16.66 68.43
N ILE A 27 37.00 15.47 68.06
CA ILE A 27 36.56 14.43 69.00
C ILE A 27 37.77 13.55 69.30
N GLY A 28 38.18 13.48 70.57
CA GLY A 28 39.33 12.67 70.97
C GLY A 28 39.17 11.22 70.52
N THR A 29 40.07 10.74 69.67
CA THR A 29 40.12 9.34 69.25
C THR A 29 40.64 8.51 70.41
N ALA A 30 39.73 7.91 71.17
CA ALA A 30 40.04 6.63 71.80
C ALA A 30 40.41 5.67 70.66
N ASN A 31 41.59 5.06 70.70
CA ASN A 31 41.97 4.05 69.73
C ASN A 31 41.00 2.87 69.87
N ALA A 32 40.26 2.56 68.81
CA ALA A 32 39.45 1.35 68.73
C ALA A 32 40.34 0.13 69.01
N ALA A 33 39.93 -0.71 69.95
CA ALA A 33 40.59 -1.96 70.27
C ALA A 33 40.08 -3.10 69.37
N ASP A 34 40.99 -3.98 68.95
CA ASP A 34 40.67 -5.21 68.24
C ASP A 34 40.49 -6.35 69.25
N VAL A 35 39.29 -6.92 69.31
CA VAL A 35 38.99 -8.09 70.14
C VAL A 35 38.73 -9.28 69.22
N THR A 36 39.39 -10.41 69.45
CA THR A 36 39.14 -11.65 68.70
C THR A 36 38.49 -12.68 69.61
N ILE A 37 37.45 -13.36 69.11
CA ILE A 37 36.85 -14.53 69.77
C ILE A 37 36.78 -15.74 68.82
N ASP A 38 36.72 -16.95 69.39
CA ASP A 38 36.48 -18.19 68.66
C ASP A 38 35.11 -18.80 69.04
N ASN A 39 34.69 -19.82 68.28
CA ASN A 39 33.38 -20.44 68.46
C ASN A 39 33.36 -21.61 69.48
N THR A 40 34.50 -21.92 70.10
CA THR A 40 34.65 -22.99 71.10
C THR A 40 34.65 -22.46 72.53
N THR A 41 35.05 -21.19 72.72
CA THR A 41 35.21 -20.54 74.03
C THR A 41 34.53 -19.16 74.12
N GLY A 42 34.15 -18.54 72.98
CA GLY A 42 33.70 -17.16 72.93
C GLY A 42 32.20 -16.95 72.72
N SER A 43 31.68 -15.90 73.34
CA SER A 43 30.29 -15.44 73.33
C SER A 43 30.23 -14.01 72.79
N ILE A 44 29.60 -13.79 71.64
CA ILE A 44 29.46 -12.44 71.06
C ILE A 44 28.82 -11.48 72.08
N LYS A 45 27.84 -11.97 72.85
CA LYS A 45 27.19 -11.20 73.91
C LYS A 45 28.14 -10.80 75.02
N VAL A 46 28.86 -11.76 75.61
CA VAL A 46 29.63 -11.56 76.85
C VAL A 46 30.97 -10.89 76.56
N ASP A 47 31.60 -11.21 75.44
CA ASP A 47 32.96 -10.78 75.16
C ASP A 47 33.03 -9.42 74.46
N ALA A 48 31.92 -8.98 73.85
CA ALA A 48 31.81 -7.67 73.19
C ALA A 48 30.59 -6.86 73.66
N ILE A 49 29.37 -7.26 73.27
CA ILE A 49 28.19 -6.37 73.36
C ILE A 49 27.84 -5.94 74.79
N SER A 50 27.91 -6.87 75.75
CA SER A 50 27.67 -6.60 77.18
C SER A 50 28.95 -6.41 77.99
N ASN A 51 30.11 -6.48 77.32
CA ASN A 51 31.40 -6.30 77.97
C ASN A 51 31.63 -4.81 78.23
N SER A 52 31.90 -4.46 79.49
CA SER A 52 32.26 -3.09 79.86
C SER A 52 33.67 -2.70 79.39
N SER A 53 34.51 -3.65 79.01
CA SER A 53 35.85 -3.39 78.45
C SER A 53 35.87 -3.26 76.92
N PHE A 54 34.73 -3.45 76.25
CA PHE A 54 34.60 -3.26 74.81
C PHE A 54 33.96 -1.89 74.59
N ASP A 55 34.70 -0.93 74.05
CA ASP A 55 34.33 0.48 73.98
C ASP A 55 33.60 0.85 72.67
N ASP A 56 33.06 2.06 72.62
CA ASP A 56 32.43 2.61 71.41
C ASP A 56 33.49 2.83 70.33
N GLY A 57 33.29 2.23 69.15
CA GLY A 57 34.19 2.27 68.01
C GLY A 57 35.06 1.02 67.82
N ASP A 58 35.08 0.10 68.79
CA ASP A 58 35.91 -1.11 68.76
C ASP A 58 35.53 -2.10 67.64
N THR A 59 36.48 -2.98 67.29
CA THR A 59 36.29 -4.04 66.28
C THR A 59 36.33 -5.43 66.92
N LEU A 60 35.27 -6.21 66.68
CA LEU A 60 35.17 -7.62 67.05
C LEU A 60 35.50 -8.52 65.84
N TYR A 61 36.56 -9.29 65.94
CA TYR A 61 36.92 -10.34 64.98
C TYR A 61 36.40 -11.71 65.42
N LEU A 62 35.60 -12.34 64.56
CA LEU A 62 35.16 -13.72 64.71
C LEU A 62 36.11 -14.64 63.95
N SER A 63 36.69 -15.61 64.66
CA SER A 63 37.44 -16.70 64.03
C SER A 63 36.49 -17.62 63.26
N ASP A 64 37.03 -18.41 62.34
CA ASP A 64 36.25 -19.33 61.52
C ASP A 64 35.48 -20.33 62.40
N GLY A 65 34.21 -20.55 62.08
CA GLY A 65 33.36 -21.46 62.83
C GLY A 65 31.91 -21.02 62.91
N VAL A 66 31.09 -21.89 63.51
CA VAL A 66 29.66 -21.66 63.74
C VAL A 66 29.44 -21.14 65.16
N TYR A 67 28.83 -19.96 65.27
CA TYR A 67 28.40 -19.29 66.49
C TYR A 67 26.88 -19.47 66.64
N SER A 68 26.48 -20.40 67.50
CA SER A 68 25.08 -20.71 67.80
C SER A 68 24.75 -20.54 69.29
N GLY A 69 23.49 -20.73 69.68
CA GLY A 69 23.03 -20.56 71.06
C GLY A 69 22.70 -19.12 71.46
N SER A 70 22.01 -18.97 72.61
CA SER A 70 21.41 -17.71 73.09
C SER A 70 22.39 -16.58 73.42
N ASN A 71 23.68 -16.88 73.45
CA ASN A 71 24.76 -15.91 73.66
C ASN A 71 25.30 -15.32 72.34
N ASN A 72 24.87 -15.86 71.19
CA ASN A 72 25.27 -15.43 69.86
C ASN A 72 24.08 -14.93 69.02
N THR A 73 22.87 -15.00 69.56
CA THR A 73 21.61 -14.58 68.92
C THR A 73 20.80 -13.65 69.83
N GLY A 74 19.89 -12.87 69.25
CA GLY A 74 19.01 -11.94 69.96
C GLY A 74 19.73 -10.77 70.60
N LEU A 75 20.84 -10.32 70.00
CA LEU A 75 21.76 -9.37 70.61
C LEU A 75 21.40 -7.92 70.26
N THR A 76 21.41 -7.03 71.24
CA THR A 76 21.14 -5.60 71.04
C THR A 76 22.45 -4.83 70.91
N ILE A 77 22.68 -4.24 69.73
CA ILE A 77 23.80 -3.35 69.44
C ILE A 77 23.46 -1.94 69.93
N SER A 78 24.20 -1.49 70.95
CA SER A 78 24.02 -0.20 71.62
C SER A 78 25.25 0.70 71.59
N LYS A 79 26.32 0.26 70.92
CA LYS A 79 27.58 0.99 70.70
C LYS A 79 27.91 0.97 69.22
N ASN A 80 28.56 2.03 68.75
CA ASN A 80 29.23 2.04 67.45
C ASN A 80 30.29 0.94 67.46
N MET A 81 30.34 0.10 66.43
CA MET A 81 31.31 -1.00 66.38
C MET A 81 31.44 -1.61 64.99
N THR A 82 32.52 -2.36 64.80
CA THR A 82 32.69 -3.27 63.66
C THR A 82 32.65 -4.72 64.13
N ILE A 83 31.96 -5.60 63.41
CA ILE A 83 32.00 -7.05 63.60
C ILE A 83 32.47 -7.67 62.28
N ALA A 84 33.59 -8.39 62.32
CA ALA A 84 34.26 -8.91 61.14
C ALA A 84 34.62 -10.39 61.27
N GLY A 85 34.33 -11.20 60.25
CA GLY A 85 34.93 -12.52 60.11
C GLY A 85 36.41 -12.39 59.70
N LYS A 86 37.31 -13.15 60.32
CA LYS A 86 38.73 -13.17 59.93
C LYS A 86 38.92 -13.61 58.48
N ASN A 87 38.19 -14.64 58.06
CA ASN A 87 38.14 -15.09 56.68
C ASN A 87 36.72 -14.93 56.11
N LYS A 88 36.64 -14.51 54.85
CA LYS A 88 35.38 -14.22 54.16
C LYS A 88 34.42 -15.41 54.20
N GLY A 89 33.27 -15.21 54.85
CA GLY A 89 32.16 -16.16 54.89
C GLY A 89 32.34 -17.34 55.86
N MET A 90 33.48 -17.43 56.55
CA MET A 90 33.82 -18.58 57.40
C MET A 90 33.35 -18.43 58.85
N ALA A 91 33.08 -17.21 59.30
CA ALA A 91 32.41 -16.94 60.57
C ALA A 91 30.88 -16.96 60.34
N ILE A 92 30.23 -18.02 60.82
CA ILE A 92 28.81 -18.30 60.61
C ILE A 92 28.07 -18.02 61.91
N ILE A 93 27.15 -17.05 61.90
CA ILE A 93 26.19 -16.84 62.98
C ILE A 93 24.95 -17.66 62.61
N ASP A 94 24.68 -18.72 63.36
CA ASP A 94 23.52 -19.60 63.15
C ASP A 94 22.45 -19.30 64.19
N MET A 95 21.28 -18.89 63.71
CA MET A 95 20.12 -18.55 64.55
C MET A 95 19.24 -19.77 64.85
N GLU A 96 19.63 -20.98 64.42
CA GLU A 96 19.03 -22.25 64.80
C GLU A 96 17.52 -22.34 64.54
N ASN A 97 17.04 -21.66 63.49
CA ASN A 97 15.62 -21.49 63.17
C ASN A 97 14.82 -20.84 64.31
N SER A 98 15.45 -19.95 65.08
CA SER A 98 14.82 -19.25 66.20
C SER A 98 15.39 -17.84 66.42
N GLY A 99 14.55 -16.83 66.27
CA GLY A 99 14.91 -15.43 66.53
C GLY A 99 15.71 -14.80 65.39
N ARG A 100 16.62 -13.88 65.76
CA ARG A 100 17.46 -13.07 64.86
C ARG A 100 18.85 -12.88 65.47
N ALA A 101 19.84 -12.46 64.70
CA ALA A 101 21.17 -12.15 65.24
C ALA A 101 21.18 -10.82 66.01
N PHE A 102 20.80 -9.72 65.35
CA PHE A 102 21.01 -8.36 65.87
C PHE A 102 19.75 -7.49 65.90
N THR A 103 19.63 -6.68 66.94
CA THR A 103 18.76 -5.49 67.01
C THR A 103 19.61 -4.24 67.23
N ILE A 104 19.38 -3.15 66.49
CA ILE A 104 20.23 -1.95 66.54
C ILE A 104 19.50 -0.78 67.21
N ASN A 105 20.15 -0.09 68.16
CA ASN A 105 19.61 1.10 68.82
C ASN A 105 19.72 2.37 67.94
N ALA A 106 19.05 3.44 68.36
CA ALA A 106 19.09 4.75 67.71
C ALA A 106 20.51 5.33 67.69
N GLY A 107 20.89 6.00 66.59
CA GLY A 107 22.16 6.72 66.49
C GLY A 107 23.41 5.84 66.35
N ILE A 108 23.24 4.52 66.15
CA ILE A 108 24.36 3.57 66.13
C ILE A 108 24.95 3.41 64.72
N ASN A 109 26.27 3.38 64.65
CA ASN A 109 27.07 3.03 63.48
C ASN A 109 27.58 1.59 63.61
N LEU A 110 26.97 0.66 62.88
CA LEU A 110 27.37 -0.75 62.85
C LEU A 110 27.97 -1.11 61.49
N THR A 111 29.18 -1.69 61.51
CA THR A 111 29.83 -2.24 60.32
C THR A 111 29.97 -3.75 60.44
N LEU A 112 29.50 -4.50 59.42
CA LEU A 112 29.54 -5.95 59.34
C LEU A 112 30.38 -6.37 58.13
N ILE A 113 31.40 -7.21 58.34
CA ILE A 113 32.36 -7.60 57.30
C ILE A 113 32.57 -9.12 57.29
N ASN A 114 32.56 -9.77 56.13
CA ASN A 114 32.98 -11.18 55.99
C ASN A 114 32.16 -12.21 56.81
N LEU A 115 30.90 -11.90 57.16
CA LEU A 115 30.06 -12.75 58.01
C LEU A 115 29.02 -13.53 57.22
N THR A 116 28.61 -14.68 57.74
CA THR A 116 27.49 -15.47 57.22
C THR A 116 26.39 -15.58 58.28
N PHE A 117 25.15 -15.21 57.93
CA PHE A 117 23.97 -15.29 58.79
C PHE A 117 22.99 -16.34 58.25
N ILE A 118 22.76 -17.42 59.00
CA ILE A 118 21.87 -18.50 58.59
C ILE A 118 20.73 -18.79 59.56
N ASN A 119 19.63 -19.32 59.02
CA ASN A 119 18.53 -19.91 59.77
C ASN A 119 17.88 -18.95 60.79
N GLY A 120 17.84 -17.65 60.50
CA GLY A 120 16.98 -16.72 61.22
C GLY A 120 15.51 -17.13 61.08
N ASN A 121 14.72 -17.11 62.15
CA ASN A 121 13.28 -17.38 62.05
C ASN A 121 12.50 -16.62 63.12
N THR A 122 11.71 -15.64 62.69
CA THR A 122 10.91 -14.81 63.59
C THR A 122 9.49 -14.62 63.08
N THR A 123 8.53 -14.49 64.00
CA THR A 123 7.16 -14.04 63.68
C THR A 123 7.05 -12.52 63.51
N SER A 124 8.15 -11.79 63.69
CA SER A 124 8.26 -10.34 63.57
C SER A 124 9.02 -9.94 62.28
N ASN A 125 9.59 -8.73 62.26
CA ASN A 125 10.43 -8.21 61.18
C ASN A 125 11.90 -8.63 61.36
N GLY A 126 12.62 -8.81 60.25
CA GLY A 126 14.06 -9.02 60.21
C GLY A 126 14.50 -10.35 60.81
N GLY A 127 14.61 -11.39 59.97
CA GLY A 127 15.05 -12.72 60.41
C GLY A 127 16.51 -12.76 60.88
N ALA A 128 17.37 -11.85 60.43
CA ALA A 128 18.76 -11.75 60.88
C ALA A 128 19.04 -10.42 61.61
N ILE A 129 18.62 -9.29 61.04
CA ILE A 129 18.91 -7.94 61.55
C ILE A 129 17.63 -7.11 61.59
N TYR A 130 17.41 -6.38 62.68
CA TYR A 130 16.23 -5.55 62.87
C TYR A 130 16.55 -4.19 63.51
N SER A 131 15.97 -3.10 62.99
CA SER A 131 15.78 -1.86 63.73
C SER A 131 14.68 -0.98 63.15
N THR A 132 14.03 -0.21 64.02
CA THR A 132 13.09 0.87 63.67
C THR A 132 13.52 2.23 64.23
N GLN A 133 14.77 2.35 64.67
CA GLN A 133 15.27 3.54 65.34
C GLN A 133 15.87 4.54 64.34
N ALA A 134 15.84 5.83 64.68
CA ALA A 134 16.35 6.89 63.81
C ALA A 134 17.89 6.98 63.81
N ASN A 135 18.44 7.58 62.75
CA ASN A 135 19.85 7.95 62.59
C ASN A 135 20.83 6.77 62.73
N ILE A 136 20.46 5.58 62.25
CA ILE A 136 21.35 4.42 62.23
C ILE A 136 22.25 4.48 60.99
N THR A 137 23.53 4.16 61.13
CA THR A 137 24.37 3.84 59.97
C THR A 137 24.66 2.34 59.97
N LEU A 138 24.19 1.61 58.97
CA LEU A 138 24.48 0.19 58.80
C LEU A 138 25.31 -0.04 57.54
N THR A 139 26.53 -0.54 57.72
CA THR A 139 27.40 -0.95 56.60
C THR A 139 27.56 -2.47 56.62
N ILE A 140 27.24 -3.12 55.51
CA ILE A 140 27.38 -4.56 55.29
C ILE A 140 28.32 -4.75 54.10
N THR A 141 29.41 -5.49 54.26
CA THR A 141 30.40 -5.73 53.21
C THR A 141 30.85 -7.17 53.21
N ASP A 142 30.82 -7.82 52.04
CA ASP A 142 31.28 -9.21 51.87
C ASP A 142 30.57 -10.23 52.79
N CYS A 143 29.29 -9.98 53.10
CA CYS A 143 28.48 -10.84 53.97
C CYS A 143 27.49 -11.72 53.17
N THR A 144 27.05 -12.82 53.78
CA THR A 144 26.01 -13.71 53.26
C THR A 144 24.83 -13.80 54.24
N PHE A 145 23.60 -13.67 53.73
CA PHE A 145 22.36 -13.91 54.45
C PHE A 145 21.60 -15.04 53.76
N GLU A 146 21.54 -16.20 54.40
CA GLU A 146 20.98 -17.41 53.79
C GLU A 146 19.91 -18.08 54.64
N ASN A 147 18.81 -18.51 54.01
CA ASN A 147 17.72 -19.24 54.66
C ASN A 147 17.09 -18.52 55.87
N ASN A 148 17.08 -17.18 55.88
CA ASN A 148 16.44 -16.42 56.96
C ASN A 148 14.95 -16.22 56.65
N THR A 149 14.11 -16.47 57.64
CA THR A 149 12.66 -16.41 57.56
C THR A 149 12.09 -15.39 58.55
N ALA A 150 11.11 -14.61 58.12
CA ALA A 150 10.40 -13.68 59.00
C ALA A 150 8.92 -13.53 58.60
N SER A 151 8.11 -12.85 59.40
CA SER A 151 6.74 -12.56 58.97
C SER A 151 6.71 -11.50 57.86
N ASN A 152 7.62 -10.53 57.87
CA ASN A 152 7.55 -9.39 56.93
C ASN A 152 8.90 -8.90 56.40
N THR A 153 10.06 -9.41 56.81
CA THR A 153 11.33 -9.15 56.09
C THR A 153 12.33 -10.25 56.37
N GLY A 154 12.65 -11.07 55.36
CA GLY A 154 13.31 -12.35 55.60
C GLY A 154 14.65 -12.24 56.33
N ALA A 155 15.50 -11.27 56.01
CA ALA A 155 16.81 -11.10 56.63
C ALA A 155 17.00 -9.75 57.33
N VAL A 156 17.01 -8.63 56.60
CA VAL A 156 17.46 -7.32 57.13
C VAL A 156 16.34 -6.29 57.07
N HIS A 157 15.91 -5.79 58.23
CA HIS A 157 14.85 -4.79 58.34
C HIS A 157 15.36 -3.54 59.05
N ILE A 158 15.48 -2.42 58.32
CA ILE A 158 15.83 -1.11 58.87
C ILE A 158 14.73 -0.12 58.47
N ASN A 159 14.10 0.50 59.46
CA ASN A 159 12.98 1.42 59.25
C ASN A 159 13.06 2.61 60.22
N GLY A 160 13.92 3.58 59.94
CA GLY A 160 14.10 4.75 60.79
C GLY A 160 14.58 5.97 60.04
N ALA A 161 13.97 7.13 60.31
CA ALA A 161 14.33 8.40 59.67
C ALA A 161 15.81 8.74 59.85
N GLY A 162 16.43 9.29 58.79
CA GLY A 162 17.85 9.65 58.76
C GLY A 162 18.82 8.47 58.82
N SER A 163 18.34 7.22 58.73
CA SER A 163 19.21 6.04 58.77
C SER A 163 19.85 5.80 57.42
N ASN A 164 21.17 5.62 57.37
CA ASN A 164 21.93 5.39 56.15
C ASN A 164 22.37 3.92 56.08
N ILE A 165 22.07 3.24 54.97
CA ILE A 165 22.36 1.82 54.80
C ILE A 165 23.22 1.62 53.56
N THR A 166 24.35 0.93 53.72
CA THR A 166 25.24 0.55 52.62
C THR A 166 25.46 -0.96 52.64
N ILE A 167 25.16 -1.64 51.54
CA ILE A 167 25.37 -3.06 51.35
C ILE A 167 26.24 -3.27 50.12
N LYS A 168 27.40 -3.90 50.30
CA LYS A 168 28.40 -4.11 49.25
C LYS A 168 28.86 -5.55 49.16
N ASN A 169 29.12 -6.03 47.94
CA ASN A 169 29.76 -7.34 47.71
C ASN A 169 29.09 -8.52 48.44
N SER A 170 27.79 -8.43 48.69
CA SER A 170 27.08 -9.32 49.62
C SER A 170 26.00 -10.14 48.92
N VAL A 171 25.64 -11.26 49.54
CA VAL A 171 24.70 -12.24 48.98
C VAL A 171 23.48 -12.40 49.91
N PHE A 172 22.28 -12.33 49.34
CA PHE A 172 21.01 -12.64 49.98
C PHE A 172 20.37 -13.80 49.24
N LYS A 173 20.37 -14.98 49.85
CA LYS A 173 19.95 -16.22 49.20
C LYS A 173 18.87 -16.95 49.99
N ASN A 174 17.83 -17.42 49.30
CA ASN A 174 16.77 -18.25 49.90
C ASN A 174 16.10 -17.62 51.14
N ASN A 175 16.09 -16.29 51.26
CA ASN A 175 15.41 -15.63 52.36
C ASN A 175 13.92 -15.54 52.06
N THR A 176 13.10 -15.77 53.08
CA THR A 176 11.65 -15.89 52.93
C THR A 176 10.93 -14.96 53.90
N ALA A 177 9.90 -14.27 53.42
CA ALA A 177 8.95 -13.59 54.27
C ALA A 177 7.54 -14.09 54.00
N THR A 178 6.77 -14.36 55.06
CA THR A 178 5.38 -14.84 54.88
C THR A 178 4.44 -13.74 54.38
N SER A 179 4.80 -12.47 54.57
CA SER A 179 4.16 -11.30 53.94
C SER A 179 5.11 -10.63 52.95
N ASN A 180 5.73 -9.48 53.28
CA ASN A 180 6.47 -8.67 52.31
C ASN A 180 8.01 -8.85 52.40
N TYR A 181 8.75 -8.37 51.40
CA TYR A 181 10.22 -8.18 51.43
C TYR A 181 11.01 -9.46 51.73
N GLY A 182 11.13 -10.35 50.73
CA GLY A 182 11.72 -11.68 50.95
C GLY A 182 13.14 -11.65 51.54
N ALA A 183 13.94 -10.61 51.30
CA ALA A 183 15.29 -10.47 51.87
C ALA A 183 15.46 -9.22 52.75
N ALA A 184 15.25 -8.03 52.21
CA ALA A 184 15.63 -6.79 52.88
C ALA A 184 14.64 -5.64 52.71
N TYR A 185 14.50 -4.83 53.75
CA TYR A 185 13.72 -3.59 53.77
C TYR A 185 14.57 -2.46 54.36
N LEU A 186 14.86 -1.47 53.53
CA LEU A 186 15.69 -0.30 53.85
C LEU A 186 14.81 0.95 53.73
N ASN A 187 14.32 1.47 54.86
CA ASN A 187 13.41 2.60 54.89
C ASN A 187 13.85 3.69 55.89
N GLY A 188 13.66 4.94 55.48
CA GLY A 188 13.78 6.10 56.35
C GLY A 188 13.59 7.40 55.56
N ALA A 189 12.80 8.34 56.07
CA ALA A 189 12.79 9.67 55.46
C ALA A 189 14.20 10.30 55.52
N ASN A 190 14.62 10.98 54.46
CA ASN A 190 15.93 11.63 54.32
C ASN A 190 17.13 10.67 54.52
N SER A 191 16.99 9.40 54.10
CA SER A 191 18.06 8.41 54.16
C SER A 191 18.90 8.33 52.88
N THR A 192 20.14 7.83 53.00
CA THR A 192 20.95 7.35 51.88
C THR A 192 21.06 5.83 51.95
N ASN A 193 20.48 5.15 50.95
CA ASN A 193 20.46 3.69 50.84
C ASN A 193 21.24 3.26 49.58
N LEU A 194 22.24 2.41 49.74
CA LEU A 194 23.09 1.91 48.67
C LEU A 194 23.19 0.38 48.69
N VAL A 195 22.90 -0.24 47.55
CA VAL A 195 23.18 -1.65 47.26
C VAL A 195 24.11 -1.71 46.06
N ASP A 196 25.31 -2.25 46.22
CA ASP A 196 26.36 -2.22 45.20
C ASP A 196 27.09 -3.57 45.10
N ASN A 197 27.15 -4.13 43.90
CA ASN A 197 27.80 -5.42 43.64
C ASN A 197 27.24 -6.56 44.51
N CYS A 198 25.92 -6.63 44.64
CA CYS A 198 25.23 -7.62 45.46
C CYS A 198 24.46 -8.63 44.61
N THR A 199 24.17 -9.80 45.19
CA THR A 199 23.33 -10.83 44.57
C THR A 199 22.14 -11.14 45.48
N PHE A 200 20.92 -11.01 44.93
CA PHE A 200 19.67 -11.44 45.55
C PHE A 200 19.11 -12.62 44.75
N GLU A 201 19.21 -13.82 45.31
CA GLU A 201 18.88 -15.06 44.62
C GLU A 201 17.82 -15.87 45.39
N ASN A 202 16.78 -16.33 44.67
CA ASN A 202 15.75 -17.24 45.20
C ASN A 202 15.06 -16.72 46.48
N ASN A 203 14.93 -15.40 46.64
CA ASN A 203 14.21 -14.83 47.78
C ASN A 203 12.70 -14.81 47.46
N ALA A 204 11.88 -15.03 48.48
CA ALA A 204 10.44 -15.19 48.32
C ALA A 204 9.64 -14.35 49.32
N ALA A 205 8.60 -13.68 48.83
CA ALA A 205 7.62 -12.96 49.65
C ALA A 205 6.22 -13.53 49.43
N GLY A 206 5.53 -13.90 50.50
CA GLY A 206 4.16 -14.40 50.45
C GLY A 206 3.13 -13.39 49.93
N THR A 207 3.44 -12.08 49.99
CA THR A 207 2.63 -11.00 49.43
C THR A 207 3.39 -10.18 48.39
N SER A 208 4.27 -9.24 48.73
CA SER A 208 4.91 -8.34 47.74
C SER A 208 6.41 -8.15 47.98
N HIS A 209 7.14 -7.82 46.91
CA HIS A 209 8.56 -7.44 46.90
C HIS A 209 9.46 -8.64 47.22
N GLY A 210 9.70 -9.49 46.23
CA GLY A 210 10.31 -10.81 46.45
C GLY A 210 11.71 -10.79 47.05
N ALA A 211 12.47 -9.69 46.94
CA ALA A 211 13.78 -9.56 47.58
C ALA A 211 13.93 -8.26 48.36
N LEU A 212 13.89 -7.10 47.72
CA LEU A 212 14.37 -5.84 48.28
C LEU A 212 13.32 -4.73 48.18
N ARG A 213 13.16 -3.95 49.26
CA ARG A 213 12.52 -2.62 49.18
C ARG A 213 13.45 -1.55 49.75
N MET A 214 13.59 -0.45 49.01
CA MET A 214 14.27 0.78 49.42
C MET A 214 13.24 1.93 49.37
N ASP A 215 13.07 2.68 50.46
CA ASP A 215 11.98 3.64 50.61
C ASP A 215 12.36 4.83 51.50
N GLY A 216 11.54 5.88 51.46
CA GLY A 216 11.58 7.04 52.34
C GLY A 216 11.50 8.37 51.60
N ASP A 217 10.68 9.31 52.08
CA ASP A 217 10.58 10.63 51.44
C ASP A 217 11.89 11.42 51.55
N GLY A 218 12.26 12.12 50.47
CA GLY A 218 13.52 12.88 50.38
C GLY A 218 14.77 12.00 50.37
N SER A 219 14.65 10.69 50.15
CA SER A 219 15.76 9.75 50.23
C SER A 219 16.53 9.61 48.91
N SER A 220 17.73 9.06 49.01
CA SER A 220 18.51 8.57 47.87
C SER A 220 18.60 7.05 47.94
N ASN A 221 17.95 6.37 47.00
CA ASN A 221 17.92 4.91 46.89
C ASN A 221 18.67 4.48 45.64
N THR A 222 19.82 3.84 45.80
CA THR A 222 20.66 3.40 44.67
C THR A 222 20.92 1.89 44.72
N ILE A 223 20.62 1.21 43.61
CA ILE A 223 21.07 -0.15 43.32
C ILE A 223 22.03 -0.07 42.13
N LYS A 224 23.23 -0.63 42.25
CA LYS A 224 24.16 -0.71 41.13
C LYS A 224 24.98 -2.00 41.09
N ASN A 225 25.45 -2.36 39.90
CA ASN A 225 26.32 -3.51 39.67
C ASN A 225 25.76 -4.84 40.24
N SER A 226 24.44 -4.96 40.39
CA SER A 226 23.83 -6.01 41.20
C SER A 226 22.96 -6.96 40.38
N VAL A 227 22.78 -8.17 40.89
CA VAL A 227 22.00 -9.24 40.24
C VAL A 227 20.81 -9.63 41.11
N PHE A 228 19.62 -9.64 40.51
CA PHE A 228 18.38 -10.15 41.08
C PHE A 228 17.91 -11.33 40.25
N LYS A 229 17.98 -12.53 40.82
CA LYS A 229 17.69 -13.76 40.11
C LYS A 229 16.66 -14.63 40.84
N ASN A 230 15.68 -15.15 40.10
CA ASN A 230 14.70 -16.13 40.61
C ASN A 230 13.95 -15.66 41.87
N ASN A 231 13.77 -14.35 42.05
CA ASN A 231 13.01 -13.85 43.20
C ASN A 231 11.52 -13.89 42.90
N THR A 232 10.71 -14.18 43.92
CA THR A 232 9.27 -14.44 43.75
C THR A 232 8.40 -13.66 44.73
N ALA A 233 7.26 -13.18 44.24
CA ALA A 233 6.21 -12.57 45.07
C ALA A 233 4.81 -12.99 44.59
N THR A 234 3.85 -13.15 45.50
CA THR A 234 2.46 -13.48 45.10
C THR A 234 1.72 -12.30 44.45
N ASN A 235 2.00 -11.07 44.87
CA ASN A 235 1.33 -9.86 44.37
C ASN A 235 2.29 -9.05 43.49
N ASN A 236 3.06 -8.14 44.07
CA ASN A 236 3.77 -7.10 43.32
C ASN A 236 5.29 -7.23 43.42
N ALA A 237 6.02 -6.84 42.37
CA ALA A 237 7.48 -6.69 42.32
C ALA A 237 8.23 -7.97 42.70
N GLY A 238 8.46 -8.85 41.72
CA GLY A 238 9.10 -10.15 41.97
C GLY A 238 10.50 -10.03 42.56
N ALA A 239 11.22 -8.92 42.35
CA ALA A 239 12.55 -8.69 42.92
C ALA A 239 12.63 -7.44 43.82
N ALA A 240 12.52 -6.24 43.24
CA ALA A 240 12.91 -5.01 43.92
C ALA A 240 11.87 -3.89 43.79
N HIS A 241 11.82 -3.01 44.79
CA HIS A 241 10.98 -1.80 44.77
C HIS A 241 11.71 -0.60 45.38
N LEU A 242 11.82 0.48 44.63
CA LEU A 242 12.32 1.77 45.09
C LEU A 242 11.15 2.76 45.17
N ASN A 243 11.02 3.44 46.31
CA ASN A 243 9.93 4.39 46.56
C ASN A 243 10.37 5.61 47.37
N GLY A 244 9.51 6.63 47.45
CA GLY A 244 9.65 7.82 48.30
C GLY A 244 9.32 9.08 47.52
N ALA A 245 8.55 10.01 48.09
CA ALA A 245 8.28 11.30 47.46
C ALA A 245 9.55 12.18 47.46
N ASN A 246 9.70 13.05 46.46
CA ASN A 246 10.85 13.95 46.29
C ASN A 246 12.21 13.24 46.42
N SER A 247 12.29 11.99 45.97
CA SER A 247 13.46 11.12 46.17
C SER A 247 14.26 10.94 44.88
N THR A 248 15.47 10.41 45.03
CA THR A 248 16.29 9.95 43.90
C THR A 248 16.37 8.43 43.94
N ASN A 249 15.75 7.78 42.97
CA ASN A 249 15.73 6.32 42.82
C ASN A 249 16.56 5.95 41.58
N LEU A 250 17.64 5.18 41.77
CA LEU A 250 18.58 4.82 40.71
C LEU A 250 18.82 3.31 40.67
N VAL A 251 18.70 2.74 39.47
CA VAL A 251 19.16 1.39 39.12
C VAL A 251 20.17 1.51 37.98
N ASP A 252 21.41 1.08 38.20
CA ASP A 252 22.52 1.24 37.25
C ASP A 252 23.35 -0.04 37.09
N ASN A 253 23.55 -0.51 35.87
CA ASN A 253 24.38 -1.68 35.60
C ASN A 253 23.90 -2.93 36.37
N CYS A 254 22.59 -3.19 36.37
CA CYS A 254 21.97 -4.29 37.09
C CYS A 254 21.37 -5.33 36.14
N THR A 255 21.26 -6.57 36.61
CA THR A 255 20.58 -7.66 35.90
C THR A 255 19.40 -8.18 36.73
N PHE A 256 18.21 -8.18 36.14
CA PHE A 256 17.00 -8.80 36.67
C PHE A 256 16.62 -9.97 35.79
N GLU A 257 16.89 -11.18 36.25
CA GLU A 257 16.71 -12.43 35.49
C GLU A 257 15.71 -13.37 36.19
N ASP A 258 14.77 -13.92 35.44
CA ASP A 258 13.86 -14.98 35.89
C ASP A 258 13.03 -14.64 37.16
N ASN A 259 12.75 -13.35 37.41
CA ASN A 259 11.94 -12.94 38.56
C ASN A 259 10.45 -13.02 38.24
N THR A 260 9.64 -13.40 39.23
CA THR A 260 8.22 -13.68 39.03
C THR A 260 7.33 -12.99 40.06
N ALA A 261 6.24 -12.36 39.61
CA ALA A 261 5.18 -11.85 40.47
C ALA A 261 3.80 -12.32 40.00
N SER A 262 2.98 -12.97 40.84
CA SER A 262 1.69 -13.49 40.36
C SER A 262 0.65 -12.41 40.03
N ALA A 263 0.82 -11.15 40.49
CA ALA A 263 -0.04 -10.02 40.11
C ALA A 263 0.65 -8.99 39.21
N SER A 264 1.65 -8.23 39.68
CA SER A 264 2.20 -7.11 38.90
C SER A 264 3.71 -6.93 39.05
N TYR A 265 4.38 -6.43 38.01
CA TYR A 265 5.81 -6.04 38.03
C TYR A 265 6.73 -7.25 38.26
N GLY A 266 7.04 -8.01 37.21
CA GLY A 266 7.77 -9.28 37.35
C GLY A 266 9.13 -9.14 38.05
N ALA A 267 9.80 -7.99 37.93
CA ALA A 267 11.07 -7.72 38.59
C ALA A 267 11.05 -6.44 39.45
N LEU A 268 10.84 -5.28 38.85
CA LEU A 268 11.19 -4.00 39.44
C LEU A 268 10.00 -3.02 39.45
N ARG A 269 9.83 -2.31 40.55
CA ARG A 269 8.96 -1.13 40.61
C ARG A 269 9.73 0.08 41.13
N MET A 270 9.57 1.23 40.49
CA MET A 270 10.12 2.52 40.93
C MET A 270 9.01 3.55 40.89
N ILE A 271 8.66 4.15 42.03
CA ILE A 271 7.62 5.19 42.08
C ILE A 271 7.99 6.29 43.07
N GLY A 272 7.56 7.52 42.82
CA GLY A 272 7.65 8.59 43.81
C GLY A 272 7.21 9.91 43.22
N ASP A 273 6.25 10.57 43.84
CA ASP A 273 5.80 11.89 43.39
C ASP A 273 6.95 12.91 43.54
N GLY A 274 7.11 13.81 42.57
CA GLY A 274 8.20 14.79 42.56
C GLY A 274 9.61 14.18 42.43
N SER A 275 9.72 12.88 42.14
CA SER A 275 10.99 12.14 42.25
C SER A 275 11.72 12.00 40.91
N SER A 276 13.00 11.64 41.00
CA SER A 276 13.78 11.18 39.84
C SER A 276 13.93 9.66 39.90
N ASN A 277 13.32 8.97 38.95
CA ASN A 277 13.39 7.51 38.82
C ASN A 277 14.20 7.17 37.56
N THR A 278 15.38 6.59 37.72
CA THR A 278 16.28 6.26 36.60
C THR A 278 16.67 4.79 36.61
N ILE A 279 16.48 4.13 35.47
CA ILE A 279 17.10 2.84 35.15
C ILE A 279 18.09 3.07 34.01
N LYS A 280 19.33 2.63 34.19
CA LYS A 280 20.32 2.70 33.11
C LYS A 280 21.27 1.51 33.05
N ASN A 281 21.82 1.25 31.87
CA ASN A 281 22.81 0.20 31.62
C ASN A 281 22.37 -1.20 32.11
N SER A 282 21.07 -1.47 32.16
CA SER A 282 20.54 -2.63 32.89
C SER A 282 19.80 -3.60 31.97
N VAL A 283 19.72 -4.86 32.40
CA VAL A 283 19.11 -5.96 31.64
C VAL A 283 17.96 -6.56 32.43
N PHE A 284 16.80 -6.71 31.77
CA PHE A 284 15.61 -7.39 32.26
C PHE A 284 15.30 -8.55 31.35
N LYS A 285 15.49 -9.77 31.85
CA LYS A 285 15.41 -10.99 31.07
C LYS A 285 14.47 -12.00 31.70
N ASN A 286 13.57 -12.58 30.90
CA ASN A 286 12.68 -13.67 31.30
C ASN A 286 11.80 -13.38 32.54
N ASN A 287 11.55 -12.12 32.87
CA ASN A 287 10.71 -11.80 34.02
C ASN A 287 9.24 -12.01 33.66
N THR A 288 8.45 -12.50 34.62
CA THR A 288 7.06 -12.88 34.40
C THR A 288 6.14 -12.27 35.44
N ALA A 289 5.02 -11.71 34.99
CA ALA A 289 3.93 -11.31 35.87
C ALA A 289 2.55 -11.49 35.22
N ARG A 290 1.47 -11.25 35.98
CA ARG A 290 0.15 -11.09 35.35
C ARG A 290 0.09 -9.76 34.61
N ASP A 291 0.44 -8.63 35.24
CA ASP A 291 0.62 -7.33 34.57
C ASP A 291 2.08 -6.84 34.72
N TYR A 292 2.61 -6.09 33.75
CA TYR A 292 3.95 -5.49 33.76
C TYR A 292 5.07 -6.54 33.89
N GLY A 293 5.39 -7.23 32.80
CA GLY A 293 6.25 -8.42 32.82
C GLY A 293 7.64 -8.21 33.42
N ALA A 294 8.21 -7.01 33.36
CA ALA A 294 9.51 -6.71 33.99
C ALA A 294 9.49 -5.54 34.96
N ALA A 295 9.31 -4.31 34.46
CA ALA A 295 9.56 -3.09 35.22
C ALA A 295 8.45 -2.05 35.10
N SER A 296 8.33 -1.21 36.12
CA SER A 296 7.47 -0.01 36.06
C SER A 296 8.13 1.19 36.74
N LEU A 297 8.01 2.36 36.11
CA LEU A 297 8.36 3.67 36.65
C LEU A 297 7.10 4.55 36.77
N GLY A 298 7.07 5.47 37.73
CA GLY A 298 5.99 6.45 37.82
C GLY A 298 6.10 7.46 38.96
N GLY A 299 5.00 8.18 39.19
CA GLY A 299 4.87 9.24 40.20
C GLY A 299 4.46 10.56 39.56
N VAL A 300 3.55 11.32 40.16
CA VAL A 300 3.11 12.61 39.61
C VAL A 300 4.25 13.63 39.70
N SER A 301 4.37 14.52 38.70
CA SER A 301 5.41 15.55 38.65
C SER A 301 6.83 14.99 38.75
N SER A 302 7.06 13.79 38.20
CA SER A 302 8.33 13.07 38.30
C SER A 302 9.14 13.13 37.01
N THR A 303 10.42 12.74 37.10
CA THR A 303 11.26 12.46 35.94
C THR A 303 11.59 10.99 35.91
N ASN A 304 11.08 10.28 34.91
CA ASN A 304 11.26 8.85 34.71
C ASN A 304 12.15 8.61 33.48
N LEU A 305 13.27 7.92 33.67
CA LEU A 305 14.26 7.68 32.61
C LEU A 305 14.63 6.20 32.53
N VAL A 306 14.57 5.64 31.32
CA VAL A 306 15.17 4.36 30.94
C VAL A 306 16.20 4.62 29.86
N ASP A 307 17.47 4.32 30.12
CA ASP A 307 18.59 4.62 29.22
C ASP A 307 19.52 3.42 29.05
N ASN A 308 19.88 3.07 27.81
CA ASN A 308 20.81 1.98 27.54
C ASN A 308 20.42 0.66 28.22
N CYS A 309 19.14 0.29 28.14
CA CYS A 309 18.59 -0.91 28.78
C CYS A 309 18.15 -1.95 27.76
N THR A 310 18.16 -3.22 28.16
CA THR A 310 17.63 -4.32 27.34
C THR A 310 16.51 -5.04 28.09
N PHE A 311 15.34 -5.14 27.45
CA PHE A 311 14.19 -5.91 27.90
C PHE A 311 13.99 -7.09 26.94
N GLU A 312 14.29 -8.30 27.39
CA GLU A 312 14.28 -9.50 26.57
C GLU A 312 13.40 -10.61 27.17
N ASN A 313 12.52 -11.19 26.35
CA ASN A 313 11.69 -12.35 26.69
C ASN A 313 10.83 -12.15 27.96
N ASN A 314 10.47 -10.91 28.31
CA ASN A 314 9.61 -10.66 29.46
C ASN A 314 8.15 -10.92 29.07
N THR A 315 7.39 -11.51 30.00
CA THR A 315 6.01 -11.95 29.74
C THR A 315 5.05 -11.37 30.76
N ALA A 316 4.00 -10.72 30.28
CA ALA A 316 2.81 -10.42 31.06
C ALA A 316 1.67 -11.35 30.63
N ASN A 317 1.06 -12.08 31.57
CA ASN A 317 -0.09 -12.94 31.27
C ASN A 317 -1.36 -12.15 30.92
N ASN A 318 -1.37 -10.85 31.22
CA ASN A 318 -2.43 -9.91 30.93
C ASN A 318 -1.83 -8.69 30.23
N ASN A 319 -1.39 -7.65 30.96
CA ASN A 319 -1.03 -6.36 30.36
C ASN A 319 0.44 -5.98 30.45
N TYR A 320 0.97 -5.28 29.43
CA TYR A 320 2.29 -4.62 29.44
C TYR A 320 3.47 -5.60 29.56
N GLY A 321 3.86 -6.22 28.44
CA GLY A 321 4.81 -7.35 28.42
C GLY A 321 6.18 -7.10 29.07
N ALA A 322 6.69 -5.86 29.09
CA ALA A 322 8.02 -5.55 29.63
C ALA A 322 8.03 -4.31 30.54
N LEU A 323 7.68 -3.13 30.02
CA LEU A 323 7.88 -1.86 30.69
C LEU A 323 6.60 -1.02 30.72
N SER A 324 6.37 -0.33 31.84
CA SER A 324 5.35 0.71 31.94
C SER A 324 5.88 1.96 32.65
N MET A 325 5.58 3.13 32.09
CA MET A 325 5.84 4.45 32.66
C MET A 325 4.50 5.17 32.79
N MET A 326 4.00 5.32 34.02
CA MET A 326 2.68 5.91 34.30
C MET A 326 2.85 7.09 35.27
N ALA A 327 2.80 8.31 34.74
CA ALA A 327 3.11 9.51 35.50
C ALA A 327 2.55 10.76 34.81
N ASP A 328 1.58 11.42 35.44
CA ASP A 328 1.02 12.70 34.99
C ASP A 328 1.94 13.87 35.35
N ASP A 329 1.83 14.98 34.62
CA ASP A 329 2.63 16.19 34.77
C ASP A 329 4.16 15.91 34.77
N SER A 330 4.58 14.88 34.04
CA SER A 330 5.91 14.27 34.18
C SER A 330 6.72 14.25 32.90
N ASN A 331 8.02 13.95 33.04
CA ASN A 331 8.91 13.66 31.94
C ASN A 331 9.17 12.16 31.88
N ASN A 332 8.68 11.48 30.85
CA ASN A 332 8.82 10.04 30.66
C ASN A 332 9.69 9.77 29.43
N THR A 333 10.93 9.31 29.64
CA THR A 333 11.89 9.07 28.55
C THR A 333 12.40 7.64 28.52
N ILE A 334 12.34 7.03 27.34
CA ILE A 334 13.07 5.81 27.00
C ILE A 334 14.08 6.17 25.91
N LYS A 335 15.35 5.83 26.09
CA LYS A 335 16.35 6.05 25.06
C LYS A 335 17.42 4.97 25.00
N ASN A 336 18.05 4.83 23.83
CA ASN A 336 19.16 3.90 23.60
C ASN A 336 18.84 2.45 24.01
N SER A 337 17.57 2.05 23.99
CA SER A 337 17.11 0.82 24.64
C SER A 337 16.49 -0.16 23.66
N ALA A 338 16.56 -1.44 23.99
CA ALA A 338 16.08 -2.53 23.15
C ALA A 338 14.98 -3.36 23.84
N PHE A 339 13.91 -3.64 23.10
CA PHE A 339 12.78 -4.48 23.51
C PHE A 339 12.67 -5.64 22.52
N LYS A 340 13.03 -6.85 22.96
CA LYS A 340 13.13 -8.04 22.11
C LYS A 340 12.28 -9.17 22.63
N ASN A 341 11.43 -9.72 21.77
CA ASN A 341 10.63 -10.92 22.05
C ASN A 341 9.77 -10.82 23.33
N ASN A 342 9.36 -9.61 23.72
CA ASN A 342 8.49 -9.47 24.88
C ASN A 342 7.05 -9.79 24.48
N ASN A 343 6.28 -10.29 25.44
CA ASN A 343 4.96 -10.85 25.16
C ASN A 343 3.91 -10.36 26.17
N ALA A 344 2.78 -9.87 25.65
CA ALA A 344 1.58 -9.53 26.42
C ALA A 344 0.42 -10.44 26.00
N ASN A 345 0.05 -11.40 26.87
CA ASN A 345 -0.89 -12.47 26.55
C ASN A 345 -2.37 -12.06 26.54
N HIS A 346 -2.73 -10.86 26.95
CA HIS A 346 -4.12 -10.39 26.85
C HIS A 346 -4.18 -8.98 26.28
N ASP A 347 -4.12 -7.94 27.11
CA ASP A 347 -4.35 -6.58 26.65
C ASP A 347 -3.03 -5.79 26.54
N TYR A 348 -2.95 -4.95 25.51
CA TYR A 348 -1.90 -3.95 25.32
C TYR A 348 -0.49 -4.46 24.97
N ASN A 349 0.40 -3.47 24.83
CA ASN A 349 1.74 -3.52 24.27
C ASN A 349 2.80 -4.15 25.18
N THR A 350 4.04 -4.17 24.68
CA THR A 350 5.20 -4.54 25.50
C THR A 350 5.81 -3.38 26.28
N ALA A 351 5.73 -2.16 25.76
CA ALA A 351 6.20 -0.94 26.42
C ALA A 351 5.12 0.15 26.39
N TYR A 352 4.80 0.69 27.57
CA TYR A 352 3.73 1.66 27.74
C TYR A 352 4.23 2.94 28.38
N ILE A 353 3.85 4.09 27.82
CA ILE A 353 4.03 5.40 28.41
C ILE A 353 2.67 6.08 28.49
N ASN A 354 2.29 6.51 29.70
CA ASN A 354 1.09 7.28 29.96
C ASN A 354 1.33 8.40 30.96
N GLY A 355 0.89 9.59 30.60
CA GLY A 355 0.88 10.73 31.50
C GLY A 355 0.14 11.89 30.85
N ALA A 356 -0.88 12.43 31.51
CA ALA A 356 -1.51 13.68 31.08
C ALA A 356 -0.53 14.86 31.29
N ASN A 357 -0.66 15.90 30.46
CA ASN A 357 0.19 17.11 30.46
C ASN A 357 1.70 16.81 30.54
N SER A 358 2.12 15.71 29.94
CA SER A 358 3.48 15.17 30.10
C SER A 358 4.32 15.32 28.84
N ALA A 359 5.64 15.23 29.00
CA ALA A 359 6.58 15.06 27.90
C ALA A 359 7.01 13.60 27.82
N ASN A 360 6.52 12.90 26.80
CA ASN A 360 6.77 11.48 26.58
C ASN A 360 7.72 11.33 25.38
N LEU A 361 8.89 10.71 25.60
CA LEU A 361 9.94 10.58 24.60
C LEU A 361 10.42 9.14 24.46
N VAL A 362 10.48 8.64 23.23
CA VAL A 362 11.18 7.43 22.84
C VAL A 362 12.20 7.78 21.76
N ASP A 363 13.49 7.58 22.04
CA ASP A 363 14.60 7.99 21.16
C ASP A 363 15.64 6.88 20.99
N ASN A 364 16.08 6.61 19.77
CA ASN A 364 17.14 5.63 19.49
C ASN A 364 16.84 4.26 20.12
N CYS A 365 15.62 3.75 19.94
CA CYS A 365 15.17 2.49 20.51
C CYS A 365 14.87 1.45 19.41
N THR A 366 15.01 0.17 19.76
CA THR A 366 14.65 -0.95 18.88
C THR A 366 13.58 -1.81 19.53
N PHE A 367 12.47 -2.03 18.81
CA PHE A 367 11.39 -2.93 19.17
C PHE A 367 11.29 -4.04 18.15
N GLU A 368 11.73 -5.24 18.53
CA GLU A 368 11.85 -6.39 17.63
C GLU A 368 11.09 -7.62 18.15
N ASN A 369 10.27 -8.21 17.28
CA ASN A 369 9.52 -9.46 17.53
C ASN A 369 8.64 -9.40 18.80
N ASN A 370 8.16 -8.22 19.19
CA ASN A 370 7.26 -8.09 20.33
C ASN A 370 5.84 -8.48 19.92
N THR A 371 5.14 -9.19 20.80
CA THR A 371 3.80 -9.72 20.54
C THR A 371 2.81 -9.26 21.60
N ALA A 372 1.63 -8.81 21.17
CA ALA A 372 0.48 -8.56 22.02
C ALA A 372 -0.72 -9.33 21.50
N ASN A 373 -1.49 -10.02 22.35
CA ASN A 373 -2.65 -10.75 21.87
C ASN A 373 -3.79 -9.83 21.42
N ASN A 374 -4.02 -8.67 22.06
CA ASN A 374 -5.06 -7.74 21.63
C ASN A 374 -4.53 -6.50 20.89
N ASN A 375 -3.86 -5.56 21.56
CA ASN A 375 -3.59 -4.25 20.95
C ASN A 375 -2.11 -3.83 21.06
N TYR A 376 -1.59 -3.10 20.08
CA TYR A 376 -0.33 -2.34 20.12
C TYR A 376 0.91 -3.23 20.27
N GLY A 377 1.34 -3.96 19.25
CA GLY A 377 2.31 -5.06 19.40
C GLY A 377 3.64 -4.75 20.12
N ALA A 378 4.10 -3.50 20.13
CA ALA A 378 5.35 -3.11 20.78
C ALA A 378 5.22 -1.93 21.75
N LEU A 379 4.72 -0.78 21.29
CA LEU A 379 4.76 0.48 22.03
C LEU A 379 3.39 1.17 22.03
N ARG A 380 3.02 1.79 23.15
CA ARG A 380 1.97 2.81 23.17
C ARG A 380 2.39 3.99 24.03
N MET A 381 2.27 5.18 23.45
CA MET A 381 2.49 6.47 24.09
C MET A 381 1.15 7.21 24.09
N ILE A 382 0.63 7.54 25.27
CA ILE A 382 -0.63 8.27 25.40
C ILE A 382 -0.54 9.36 26.46
N GLY A 383 -1.27 10.45 26.27
CA GLY A 383 -1.42 11.49 27.28
C GLY A 383 -2.23 12.65 26.75
N ASP A 384 -3.31 13.01 27.45
CA ASP A 384 -4.09 14.19 27.11
C ASP A 384 -3.26 15.45 27.38
N GLY A 385 -3.34 16.44 26.48
CA GLY A 385 -2.54 17.68 26.54
C GLY A 385 -1.03 17.45 26.49
N SER A 386 -0.57 16.27 26.07
CA SER A 386 0.83 15.85 26.19
C SER A 386 1.59 15.96 24.88
N ASN A 387 2.91 16.04 25.00
CA ASN A 387 3.84 15.94 23.87
C ASN A 387 4.37 14.51 23.79
N ASN A 388 3.96 13.76 22.77
CA ASN A 388 4.42 12.40 22.51
C ASN A 388 5.40 12.42 21.34
N THR A 389 6.67 12.13 21.58
CA THR A 389 7.72 12.12 20.54
C THR A 389 8.36 10.75 20.43
N LEU A 390 8.28 10.15 19.25
CA LEU A 390 8.97 8.93 18.86
C LEU A 390 9.99 9.27 17.77
N LYS A 391 11.28 9.01 18.01
CA LYS A 391 12.30 9.33 17.00
C LYS A 391 13.47 8.36 16.95
N ASN A 392 14.17 8.34 15.82
CA ASN A 392 15.38 7.55 15.59
C ASN A 392 15.22 6.05 15.93
N SER A 393 14.01 5.52 15.83
CA SER A 393 13.65 4.22 16.40
C SER A 393 13.15 3.23 15.35
N VAL A 394 13.38 1.94 15.61
CA VAL A 394 13.07 0.84 14.67
C VAL A 394 12.05 -0.11 15.29
N PHE A 395 11.00 -0.42 14.54
CA PHE A 395 9.94 -1.37 14.86
C PHE A 395 9.91 -2.47 13.81
N LYS A 396 10.35 -3.67 14.20
CA LYS A 396 10.50 -4.79 13.26
C LYS A 396 9.76 -6.04 13.74
N ASN A 397 8.98 -6.64 12.84
CA ASN A 397 8.31 -7.93 13.05
C ASN A 397 7.40 -7.95 14.30
N ASN A 398 6.87 -6.82 14.74
CA ASN A 398 5.97 -6.79 15.89
C ASN A 398 4.57 -7.22 15.44
N LYS A 399 3.83 -7.85 16.36
CA LYS A 399 2.54 -8.46 16.05
C LYS A 399 1.49 -8.13 17.12
N ALA A 400 0.28 -7.79 16.66
CA ALA A 400 -0.89 -7.71 17.52
C ALA A 400 -2.19 -8.12 16.81
N ASN A 401 -3.32 -8.24 17.53
CA ASN A 401 -4.62 -8.29 16.86
C ASN A 401 -4.96 -6.93 16.24
N ASN A 402 -4.79 -5.82 16.97
CA ASN A 402 -4.89 -4.46 16.45
C ASN A 402 -3.57 -3.72 16.66
N TYR A 403 -3.19 -2.87 15.72
CA TYR A 403 -2.06 -1.94 15.86
C TYR A 403 -0.72 -2.67 16.03
N GLY A 404 -0.20 -3.25 14.96
CA GLY A 404 0.85 -4.28 15.04
C GLY A 404 2.18 -3.84 15.66
N ALA A 405 2.51 -2.54 15.69
CA ALA A 405 3.73 -2.05 16.35
C ALA A 405 3.49 -0.92 17.36
N ALA A 406 3.12 0.28 16.93
CA ALA A 406 3.10 1.46 17.79
C ALA A 406 1.77 2.22 17.77
N SER A 407 1.49 2.94 18.87
CA SER A 407 0.46 3.98 18.89
C SER A 407 0.88 5.22 19.67
N LEU A 408 0.65 6.40 19.08
CA LEU A 408 0.79 7.71 19.72
C LEU A 408 -0.59 8.37 19.79
N ALA A 409 -1.03 8.81 20.97
CA ALA A 409 -2.38 9.31 21.16
C ALA A 409 -2.58 10.31 22.30
N GLY A 410 -3.72 10.99 22.28
CA GLY A 410 -4.24 11.81 23.39
C GLY A 410 -5.12 12.95 22.91
N VAL A 411 -6.10 13.36 23.71
CA VAL A 411 -6.93 14.54 23.42
C VAL A 411 -6.05 15.78 23.50
N SER A 412 -6.13 16.65 22.48
CA SER A 412 -5.31 17.88 22.36
C SER A 412 -3.80 17.61 22.54
N SER A 413 -3.34 16.42 22.17
CA SER A 413 -1.92 16.03 22.23
C SER A 413 -1.17 16.52 21.00
N THR A 414 0.15 16.69 21.14
CA THR A 414 1.08 16.85 20.01
C THR A 414 1.87 15.57 19.84
N ASN A 415 1.76 14.92 18.68
CA ASN A 415 2.40 13.65 18.38
C ASN A 415 3.41 13.82 17.24
N LEU A 416 4.67 13.46 17.49
CA LEU A 416 5.76 13.52 16.51
C LEU A 416 6.37 12.12 16.31
N VAL A 417 6.49 11.71 15.04
CA VAL A 417 7.26 10.54 14.63
C VAL A 417 8.33 10.99 13.63
N ASP A 418 9.61 10.93 14.01
CA ASP A 418 10.71 11.43 13.19
C ASP A 418 11.83 10.40 13.01
N ASN A 419 12.29 10.20 11.78
CA ASN A 419 13.40 9.30 11.47
C ASN A 419 13.19 7.88 12.04
N CYS A 420 11.98 7.34 11.86
CA CYS A 420 11.61 6.01 12.34
C CYS A 420 11.43 5.02 11.19
N THR A 421 11.69 3.73 11.47
CA THR A 421 11.45 2.64 10.52
C THR A 421 10.49 1.61 11.10
N PHE A 422 9.41 1.33 10.38
CA PHE A 422 8.42 0.30 10.68
C PHE A 422 8.45 -0.77 9.58
N GLU A 423 8.98 -1.95 9.89
CA GLU A 423 9.20 -3.02 8.92
C GLU A 423 8.53 -4.34 9.33
N ASN A 424 7.78 -4.95 8.41
CA ASN A 424 7.19 -6.29 8.55
C ASN A 424 6.31 -6.46 9.81
N ASN A 425 5.68 -5.40 10.30
CA ASN A 425 4.76 -5.49 11.42
C ASN A 425 3.41 -6.02 10.94
N THR A 426 2.71 -6.75 11.81
CA THR A 426 1.48 -7.46 11.44
C THR A 426 0.35 -7.20 12.42
N ALA A 427 -0.86 -6.99 11.88
CA ALA A 427 -2.10 -6.90 12.65
C ALA A 427 -3.19 -7.79 12.06
N ASN A 428 -4.05 -8.37 12.90
CA ASN A 428 -5.19 -9.15 12.43
C ASN A 428 -6.41 -8.27 12.05
N HIS A 429 -6.51 -7.08 12.62
CA HIS A 429 -7.61 -6.17 12.39
C HIS A 429 -7.07 -4.85 11.83
N ASP A 430 -6.67 -3.91 12.68
CA ASP A 430 -6.36 -2.54 12.24
C ASP A 430 -4.87 -2.19 12.27
N ALA A 431 -4.46 -1.25 11.41
CA ALA A 431 -3.17 -0.54 11.34
C ALA A 431 -1.94 -1.38 11.71
N SER A 432 -1.31 -2.06 10.77
CA SER A 432 -0.27 -3.01 11.18
C SER A 432 1.04 -2.37 11.68
N ALA A 433 1.33 -1.10 11.39
CA ALA A 433 2.53 -0.42 11.87
C ALA A 433 2.25 0.66 12.93
N LEU A 434 1.51 1.71 12.58
CA LEU A 434 1.34 2.88 13.43
C LEU A 434 -0.11 3.33 13.48
N ARG A 435 -0.57 3.63 14.69
CA ARG A 435 -1.79 4.39 14.93
C ARG A 435 -1.47 5.73 15.58
N ILE A 436 -1.89 6.83 14.99
CA ILE A 436 -1.59 8.18 15.47
C ILE A 436 -2.84 9.05 15.48
N GLY A 437 -3.05 9.81 16.56
CA GLY A 437 -4.13 10.80 16.62
C GLY A 437 -4.86 10.93 17.96
N GLY A 438 -6.04 11.52 17.92
CA GLY A 438 -6.81 11.96 19.09
C GLY A 438 -7.60 13.22 18.79
N GLU A 439 -8.70 13.45 19.50
CA GLU A 439 -9.55 14.63 19.30
C GLU A 439 -8.73 15.92 19.44
N GLY A 440 -8.78 16.80 18.44
CA GLY A 440 -8.03 18.06 18.41
C GLY A 440 -6.50 17.90 18.50
N SER A 441 -5.96 16.71 18.20
CA SER A 441 -4.51 16.47 18.23
C SER A 441 -3.80 17.03 17.00
N SER A 442 -2.52 17.38 17.18
CA SER A 442 -1.60 17.70 16.08
C SER A 442 -0.62 16.54 15.89
N ASN A 443 -0.52 16.01 14.68
CA ASN A 443 0.25 14.83 14.37
C ASN A 443 1.24 15.12 13.23
N THR A 444 2.51 14.81 13.44
CA THR A 444 3.56 15.06 12.44
C THR A 444 4.40 13.80 12.28
N LEU A 445 4.54 13.33 11.04
CA LEU A 445 5.40 12.24 10.65
C LEU A 445 6.44 12.79 9.67
N GLU A 446 7.71 12.67 10.01
CA GLU A 446 8.81 13.18 9.21
C GLU A 446 9.87 12.10 9.00
N ASN A 447 10.48 12.09 7.80
CA ASN A 447 11.70 11.31 7.51
C ASN A 447 11.57 9.80 7.82
N SER A 448 10.35 9.26 7.80
CA SER A 448 10.05 7.93 8.34
C SER A 448 9.66 6.95 7.24
N VAL A 449 9.93 5.66 7.48
CA VAL A 449 9.74 4.58 6.52
C VAL A 449 8.79 3.51 7.06
N PHE A 450 7.77 3.17 6.28
CA PHE A 450 6.79 2.13 6.55
C PHE A 450 6.83 1.09 5.43
N LYS A 451 7.40 -0.08 5.71
CA LYS A 451 7.67 -1.09 4.69
C LYS A 451 7.11 -2.46 5.04
N ASN A 452 6.44 -3.10 4.08
CA ASN A 452 5.99 -4.49 4.15
C ASN A 452 5.09 -4.80 5.37
N ASN A 453 4.37 -3.81 5.91
CA ASN A 453 3.49 -4.03 7.04
C ASN A 453 2.14 -4.57 6.51
N THR A 454 1.55 -5.54 7.21
CA THR A 454 0.34 -6.26 6.75
C THR A 454 -0.74 -6.30 7.81
N ALA A 455 -1.93 -5.78 7.47
CA ALA A 455 -3.15 -5.91 8.27
C ALA A 455 -4.14 -6.87 7.59
N THR A 456 -4.67 -7.87 8.29
CA THR A 456 -5.65 -8.79 7.66
C THR A 456 -7.05 -8.18 7.49
N ASN A 457 -7.34 -7.05 8.16
CA ASN A 457 -8.59 -6.30 7.96
C ASN A 457 -8.30 -4.93 7.31
N SER A 458 -8.02 -3.88 8.07
CA SER A 458 -7.89 -2.52 7.52
C SER A 458 -6.57 -1.87 7.91
N VAL A 459 -6.10 -0.99 7.03
CA VAL A 459 -4.93 -0.13 7.21
C VAL A 459 -3.62 -0.90 7.27
N GLY A 460 -2.96 -1.04 6.12
CA GLY A 460 -1.72 -1.80 6.02
C GLY A 460 -0.54 -1.15 6.72
N ALA A 461 -0.47 0.18 6.86
CA ALA A 461 0.62 0.84 7.60
C ALA A 461 0.13 1.81 8.69
N ILE A 462 -0.45 2.94 8.29
CA ILE A 462 -0.67 4.09 9.17
C ILE A 462 -2.16 4.38 9.32
N SER A 463 -2.67 4.33 10.54
CA SER A 463 -4.03 4.77 10.86
C SER A 463 -3.98 6.14 11.53
N ILE A 464 -4.63 7.11 10.90
CA ILE A 464 -4.78 8.48 11.38
C ILE A 464 -6.24 8.69 11.79
N TYR A 465 -6.47 9.23 12.99
CA TYR A 465 -7.81 9.34 13.56
C TYR A 465 -7.94 10.54 14.54
N GLY A 466 -9.19 10.85 14.90
CA GLY A 466 -9.55 11.90 15.86
C GLY A 466 -10.23 13.08 15.18
N ASP A 467 -11.42 13.44 15.67
CA ASP A 467 -12.18 14.56 15.15
C ASP A 467 -11.41 15.88 15.39
N GLY A 468 -11.43 16.78 14.40
CA GLY A 468 -10.71 18.07 14.52
C GLY A 468 -9.19 17.95 14.54
N SER A 469 -8.61 16.77 14.26
CA SER A 469 -7.16 16.59 14.26
C SER A 469 -6.51 17.13 12.98
N SER A 470 -5.23 17.51 13.08
CA SER A 470 -4.40 17.92 11.94
C SER A 470 -3.19 17.01 11.86
N SER A 471 -2.96 16.44 10.68
CA SER A 471 -1.88 15.47 10.44
C SER A 471 -1.04 15.85 9.24
N VAL A 472 0.28 15.86 9.39
CA VAL A 472 1.26 16.15 8.34
C VAL A 472 2.21 14.97 8.18
N LEU A 473 2.34 14.45 6.96
CA LEU A 473 3.33 13.47 6.55
C LEU A 473 4.31 14.18 5.60
N ASP A 474 5.53 14.46 6.06
CA ASP A 474 6.56 15.17 5.29
C ASP A 474 7.78 14.25 5.07
N ASN A 475 8.18 14.07 3.81
CA ASN A 475 9.30 13.17 3.45
C ASN A 475 9.13 11.74 4.03
N VAL A 476 7.93 11.19 3.91
CA VAL A 476 7.59 9.84 4.39
C VAL A 476 7.60 8.85 3.23
N THR A 477 8.13 7.65 3.46
CA THR A 477 8.10 6.54 2.50
C THR A 477 7.18 5.42 2.99
N ILE A 478 6.13 5.10 2.23
CA ILE A 478 5.16 4.05 2.54
C ILE A 478 5.15 3.05 1.39
N VAL A 479 5.75 1.87 1.60
CA VAL A 479 6.05 0.93 0.52
C VAL A 479 5.63 -0.51 0.81
N ASN A 480 4.94 -1.13 -0.15
CA ASN A 480 4.54 -2.54 -0.13
C ASN A 480 3.73 -2.95 1.10
N ASN A 481 2.91 -2.06 1.64
CA ASN A 481 2.01 -2.40 2.76
C ASN A 481 0.70 -2.97 2.21
N SER A 482 0.04 -3.83 3.00
CA SER A 482 -1.15 -4.53 2.54
C SER A 482 -2.26 -4.58 3.59
N ALA A 483 -3.50 -4.40 3.13
CA ALA A 483 -4.72 -4.53 3.93
C ALA A 483 -5.70 -5.53 3.29
N GLY A 484 -6.34 -6.36 4.12
CA GLY A 484 -7.35 -7.33 3.66
C GLY A 484 -8.69 -6.73 3.25
N LEU A 485 -8.96 -5.47 3.59
CA LEU A 485 -10.13 -4.67 3.20
C LEU A 485 -9.68 -3.31 2.66
N ASN A 486 -9.40 -2.32 3.51
CA ASN A 486 -9.29 -0.91 3.12
C ASN A 486 -7.95 -0.30 3.54
N GLY A 487 -7.44 0.68 2.78
CA GLY A 487 -6.27 1.49 3.13
C GLY A 487 -4.97 0.69 3.12
N GLY A 488 -4.47 0.29 1.95
CA GLY A 488 -3.25 -0.52 1.86
C GLY A 488 -2.04 0.17 2.51
N GLY A 489 -1.91 1.48 2.36
CA GLY A 489 -0.93 2.31 3.06
C GLY A 489 -1.54 2.99 4.29
N ILE A 490 -2.43 3.95 4.05
CA ILE A 490 -2.97 4.87 5.04
C ILE A 490 -4.48 4.68 5.16
N GLY A 491 -4.98 4.68 6.39
CA GLY A 491 -6.40 4.88 6.68
C GLY A 491 -6.59 6.21 7.41
N PHE A 492 -7.52 7.01 6.92
CA PHE A 492 -7.84 8.34 7.44
C PHE A 492 -9.34 8.43 7.78
N ALA A 493 -9.63 8.29 9.07
CA ALA A 493 -10.99 8.24 9.60
C ALA A 493 -11.31 9.52 10.40
N ASN A 494 -12.55 9.63 10.90
CA ASN A 494 -13.07 10.76 11.69
C ASN A 494 -13.32 12.06 10.90
N SER A 495 -14.16 12.94 11.42
CA SER A 495 -14.67 14.10 10.68
C SER A 495 -13.92 15.39 11.05
N ASN A 496 -14.03 16.42 10.21
CA ASN A 496 -13.45 17.75 10.44
C ASN A 496 -11.93 17.74 10.62
N ASN A 497 -11.21 16.81 9.99
CA ASN A 497 -9.77 16.67 10.15
C ASN A 497 -9.02 16.97 8.86
N VAL A 498 -7.74 17.30 9.02
CA VAL A 498 -6.86 17.71 7.93
C VAL A 498 -5.71 16.71 7.81
N LEU A 499 -5.46 16.22 6.60
CA LEU A 499 -4.29 15.41 6.25
C LEU A 499 -3.50 16.13 5.16
N THR A 500 -2.22 16.41 5.42
CA THR A 500 -1.28 16.90 4.41
C THR A 500 -0.19 15.86 4.18
N ILE A 501 -0.02 15.43 2.93
CA ILE A 501 1.04 14.52 2.48
C ILE A 501 1.96 15.33 1.57
N LYS A 502 3.22 15.52 1.99
CA LYS A 502 4.17 16.38 1.31
C LYS A 502 5.49 15.66 1.06
N ASP A 503 6.06 15.87 -0.13
CA ASP A 503 7.38 15.37 -0.53
C ASP A 503 7.55 13.86 -0.25
N SER A 504 6.46 13.10 -0.33
CA SER A 504 6.37 11.73 0.17
C SER A 504 6.21 10.72 -0.96
N THR A 505 6.63 9.47 -0.71
CA THR A 505 6.53 8.37 -1.67
C THR A 505 5.63 7.27 -1.13
N ILE A 506 4.54 6.97 -1.85
CA ILE A 506 3.58 5.91 -1.52
C ILE A 506 3.55 4.91 -2.68
N ASN A 507 4.25 3.78 -2.52
CA ASN A 507 4.53 2.85 -3.62
C ASN A 507 4.11 1.40 -3.33
N GLY A 508 3.38 0.77 -4.25
CA GLY A 508 3.16 -0.68 -4.20
C GLY A 508 2.22 -1.14 -3.07
N ASN A 509 1.42 -0.24 -2.50
CA ASN A 509 0.52 -0.59 -1.41
C ASN A 509 -0.79 -1.18 -1.96
N THR A 510 -1.32 -2.21 -1.30
CA THR A 510 -2.45 -3.00 -1.81
C THR A 510 -3.56 -3.14 -0.79
N ALA A 511 -4.79 -2.82 -1.18
CA ALA A 511 -6.02 -3.13 -0.44
C ALA A 511 -6.90 -4.09 -1.26
N VAL A 512 -7.70 -4.93 -0.62
CA VAL A 512 -8.63 -5.81 -1.35
C VAL A 512 -9.86 -5.03 -1.86
N LYS A 513 -10.30 -4.01 -1.11
CA LYS A 513 -11.49 -3.22 -1.41
C LYS A 513 -11.14 -1.80 -1.82
N GLU A 514 -10.65 -0.99 -0.92
CA GLU A 514 -10.73 0.47 -1.07
C GLU A 514 -9.39 1.13 -0.71
N GLY A 515 -8.89 2.01 -1.59
CA GLY A 515 -7.72 2.84 -1.33
C GLY A 515 -6.42 2.05 -1.18
N GLY A 516 -5.72 1.79 -2.27
CA GLY A 516 -4.43 1.08 -2.21
C GLY A 516 -3.37 1.87 -1.44
N ALA A 517 -3.30 3.18 -1.68
CA ALA A 517 -2.45 4.12 -0.96
C ALA A 517 -3.15 4.73 0.26
N LEU A 518 -4.34 5.32 0.06
CA LEU A 518 -5.11 6.04 1.08
C LEU A 518 -6.59 5.67 0.97
N TYR A 519 -7.18 5.35 2.12
CA TYR A 519 -8.62 5.24 2.30
C TYR A 519 -9.10 6.32 3.26
N ALA A 520 -10.00 7.19 2.81
CA ALA A 520 -10.55 8.31 3.58
C ALA A 520 -12.07 8.21 3.67
N ASN A 521 -12.64 8.26 4.88
CA ASN A 521 -14.07 7.95 5.09
C ASN A 521 -14.80 8.83 6.11
N GLY A 522 -14.18 9.88 6.62
CA GLY A 522 -14.84 10.83 7.52
C GLY A 522 -15.41 12.02 6.76
N GLU A 523 -16.37 12.73 7.35
CA GLU A 523 -17.05 13.87 6.72
C GLU A 523 -16.25 15.17 6.92
N ASN A 524 -16.41 16.13 6.00
CA ASN A 524 -15.78 17.45 6.06
C ASN A 524 -14.26 17.36 6.28
N GLN A 525 -13.60 16.49 5.51
CA GLN A 525 -12.16 16.30 5.58
C GLN A 525 -11.44 17.21 4.59
N THR A 526 -10.25 17.68 4.95
CA THR A 526 -9.33 18.33 3.99
C THR A 526 -8.12 17.44 3.76
N ILE A 527 -7.86 17.06 2.51
CA ILE A 527 -6.76 16.19 2.11
C ILE A 527 -5.88 16.95 1.12
N ASN A 528 -4.67 17.30 1.53
CA ASN A 528 -3.68 17.98 0.72
C ASN A 528 -2.56 17.01 0.32
N ILE A 529 -2.23 16.92 -0.96
CA ILE A 529 -1.12 16.12 -1.49
C ILE A 529 -0.22 17.02 -2.32
N GLU A 530 1.01 17.24 -1.87
CA GLU A 530 1.93 18.22 -2.43
C GLU A 530 3.28 17.57 -2.76
N GLY A 531 3.80 17.75 -3.98
CA GLY A 531 5.15 17.30 -4.34
C GLY A 531 5.36 15.78 -4.20
N SER A 532 4.28 14.98 -4.18
CA SER A 532 4.31 13.60 -3.73
C SER A 532 4.14 12.60 -4.88
N THR A 533 4.65 11.39 -4.68
CA THR A 533 4.66 10.31 -5.68
C THR A 533 3.84 9.11 -5.19
N LEU A 534 2.74 8.82 -5.88
CA LEU A 534 1.83 7.71 -5.58
C LEU A 534 1.82 6.73 -6.75
N VAL A 535 2.53 5.61 -6.62
CA VAL A 535 2.80 4.71 -7.75
C VAL A 535 2.56 3.24 -7.44
N ASN A 536 2.12 2.48 -8.44
CA ASN A 536 1.89 1.03 -8.36
C ASN A 536 0.94 0.59 -7.21
N ASN A 537 0.06 1.47 -6.73
CA ASN A 537 -0.90 1.10 -5.70
C ASN A 537 -2.11 0.40 -6.32
N SER A 538 -2.71 -0.54 -5.60
CA SER A 538 -3.83 -1.31 -6.12
C SER A 538 -4.95 -1.55 -5.11
N ALA A 539 -6.19 -1.48 -5.58
CA ALA A 539 -7.40 -1.79 -4.83
C ALA A 539 -8.51 -2.31 -5.73
N LYS A 540 -9.71 -2.58 -5.18
CA LYS A 540 -10.90 -2.75 -6.02
C LYS A 540 -11.44 -1.38 -6.47
N THR A 541 -11.41 -0.40 -5.59
CA THR A 541 -11.88 0.97 -5.80
C THR A 541 -10.78 1.93 -5.33
N GLY A 542 -10.43 2.93 -6.14
CA GLY A 542 -9.38 3.89 -5.80
C GLY A 542 -8.01 3.21 -5.71
N GLY A 543 -7.39 2.94 -6.86
CA GLY A 543 -6.12 2.20 -6.90
C GLY A 543 -5.05 2.85 -6.04
N ALA A 544 -4.98 4.19 -6.02
CA ALA A 544 -4.27 4.94 -5.00
C ALA A 544 -5.22 5.46 -3.91
N LEU A 545 -6.11 6.39 -4.25
CA LEU A 545 -6.96 7.10 -3.29
C LEU A 545 -8.42 6.67 -3.45
N ASP A 546 -9.07 6.37 -2.33
CA ASP A 546 -10.52 6.23 -2.24
C ASP A 546 -11.04 7.20 -1.18
N ILE A 547 -11.86 8.17 -1.60
CA ILE A 547 -12.42 9.24 -0.77
C ILE A 547 -13.94 9.10 -0.72
N ASN A 548 -14.44 8.63 0.42
CA ASN A 548 -15.85 8.28 0.60
C ASN A 548 -16.64 9.25 1.47
N GLY A 549 -15.97 10.05 2.30
CA GLY A 549 -16.64 10.89 3.28
C GLY A 549 -17.16 12.19 2.68
N GLU A 550 -18.40 12.56 3.00
CA GLU A 550 -19.12 13.71 2.39
C GLU A 550 -18.45 15.06 2.69
N ASP A 551 -18.72 16.06 1.83
CA ASP A 551 -18.24 17.45 1.98
C ASP A 551 -16.71 17.57 2.10
N SER A 552 -15.95 16.66 1.48
CA SER A 552 -14.49 16.68 1.58
C SER A 552 -13.83 17.59 0.54
N GLU A 553 -12.77 18.28 0.96
CA GLU A 553 -11.89 19.07 0.09
C GLU A 553 -10.61 18.28 -0.19
N VAL A 554 -10.31 18.02 -1.46
CA VAL A 554 -9.13 17.28 -1.91
C VAL A 554 -8.29 18.18 -2.80
N ASN A 555 -7.11 18.56 -2.32
CA ASN A 555 -6.16 19.41 -3.04
C ASN A 555 -4.91 18.60 -3.40
N ILE A 556 -4.60 18.53 -4.69
CA ILE A 556 -3.43 17.81 -5.22
C ILE A 556 -2.61 18.81 -6.03
N ASP A 557 -1.37 19.04 -5.64
CA ASP A 557 -0.45 19.93 -6.35
C ASP A 557 0.90 19.25 -6.62
N ASN A 558 1.44 19.48 -7.82
CA ASN A 558 2.78 19.05 -8.21
C ASN A 558 3.08 17.57 -7.90
N SER A 559 2.11 16.68 -8.15
CA SER A 559 2.16 15.29 -7.71
C SER A 559 2.04 14.29 -8.87
N LEU A 560 2.61 13.10 -8.68
CA LEU A 560 2.65 12.02 -9.68
C LEU A 560 1.80 10.83 -9.24
N PHE A 561 0.87 10.42 -10.11
CA PHE A 561 0.07 9.20 -10.00
C PHE A 561 0.37 8.28 -11.18
N GLU A 562 1.16 7.23 -10.94
CA GLU A 562 1.60 6.34 -12.02
C GLU A 562 1.35 4.85 -11.74
N ASN A 563 0.86 4.12 -12.74
CA ASN A 563 0.63 2.67 -12.69
C ASN A 563 -0.29 2.22 -11.54
N ASN A 564 -1.19 3.08 -11.06
CA ASN A 564 -2.17 2.68 -10.06
C ASN A 564 -3.31 1.91 -10.74
N SER A 565 -3.84 0.89 -10.07
CA SER A 565 -4.83 -0.02 -10.67
C SER A 565 -5.97 -0.36 -9.74
N ALA A 566 -7.19 -0.14 -10.22
CA ALA A 566 -8.43 -0.54 -9.56
C ALA A 566 -9.15 -1.62 -10.39
N SER A 567 -9.70 -2.66 -9.74
CA SER A 567 -10.51 -3.64 -10.49
C SER A 567 -11.93 -3.15 -10.85
N SER A 568 -12.38 -2.04 -10.26
CA SER A 568 -13.71 -1.45 -10.44
C SER A 568 -13.64 0.01 -10.89
N THR A 569 -13.35 0.96 -10.01
CA THR A 569 -13.43 2.39 -10.34
C THR A 569 -12.24 3.17 -9.80
N GLY A 570 -11.85 4.22 -10.52
CA GLY A 570 -10.81 5.15 -10.11
C GLY A 570 -9.44 4.49 -10.08
N GLY A 571 -8.79 4.36 -11.25
CA GLY A 571 -7.50 3.65 -11.32
C GLY A 571 -6.43 4.29 -10.44
N ALA A 572 -6.44 5.63 -10.34
CA ALA A 572 -5.72 6.37 -9.33
C ALA A 572 -6.64 6.84 -8.21
N ILE A 573 -7.70 7.58 -8.53
CA ILE A 573 -8.54 8.28 -7.54
C ILE A 573 -10.01 7.91 -7.75
N ASP A 574 -10.68 7.55 -6.67
CA ASP A 574 -12.13 7.37 -6.62
C ASP A 574 -12.73 8.34 -5.59
N ILE A 575 -13.70 9.14 -6.04
CA ILE A 575 -14.46 10.10 -5.24
C ILE A 575 -15.92 9.63 -5.22
N ASN A 576 -16.35 9.03 -4.12
CA ASN A 576 -17.71 8.50 -3.99
C ASN A 576 -18.64 9.38 -3.16
N GLY A 577 -18.11 10.14 -2.20
CA GLY A 577 -18.96 11.01 -1.39
C GLY A 577 -19.48 12.20 -2.20
N ASN A 578 -20.53 12.85 -1.66
CA ASN A 578 -21.20 13.97 -2.30
C ASN A 578 -20.56 15.31 -1.90
N LEU A 579 -20.88 16.37 -2.63
CA LEU A 579 -20.49 17.75 -2.32
C LEU A 579 -18.97 17.95 -2.17
N HIS A 580 -18.16 17.15 -2.86
CA HIS A 580 -16.71 17.25 -2.82
C HIS A 580 -16.20 18.45 -3.63
N GLU A 581 -15.16 19.10 -3.11
CA GLU A 581 -14.33 20.02 -3.86
C GLU A 581 -12.98 19.36 -4.13
N THR A 582 -12.70 19.00 -5.37
CA THR A 582 -11.44 18.35 -5.77
C THR A 582 -10.67 19.26 -6.72
N ASN A 583 -9.52 19.78 -6.26
CA ASN A 583 -8.63 20.64 -7.02
C ASN A 583 -7.33 19.91 -7.33
N ILE A 584 -7.02 19.73 -8.61
CA ILE A 584 -5.80 19.07 -9.08
C ILE A 584 -5.01 20.05 -9.93
N ASN A 585 -3.80 20.38 -9.51
CA ASN A 585 -2.96 21.37 -10.15
C ASN A 585 -1.57 20.79 -10.45
N ASN A 586 -0.97 21.16 -11.58
CA ASN A 586 0.44 20.90 -11.89
C ASN A 586 0.85 19.41 -11.78
N SER A 587 -0.07 18.48 -11.99
CA SER A 587 0.11 17.07 -11.64
C SER A 587 0.16 16.16 -12.86
N THR A 588 0.47 14.88 -12.66
CA THR A 588 0.59 13.90 -13.76
C THR A 588 -0.07 12.58 -13.39
N PHE A 589 -0.92 12.06 -14.28
CA PHE A 589 -1.61 10.78 -14.18
C PHE A 589 -1.21 9.89 -15.37
N ASN A 590 -0.33 8.92 -15.11
CA ASN A 590 0.25 8.07 -16.14
C ASN A 590 -0.13 6.59 -15.95
N ASN A 591 -0.57 5.93 -17.02
CA ASN A 591 -0.75 4.47 -17.06
C ASN A 591 -1.67 3.91 -15.95
N ASN A 592 -2.60 4.72 -15.43
CA ASN A 592 -3.54 4.24 -14.43
C ASN A 592 -4.65 3.43 -15.11
N SER A 593 -5.20 2.43 -14.40
CA SER A 593 -6.20 1.53 -14.99
C SER A 593 -7.35 1.20 -14.06
N ALA A 594 -8.56 1.16 -14.62
CA ALA A 594 -9.77 0.72 -13.93
C ALA A 594 -10.79 0.10 -14.89
N LYS A 595 -11.94 -0.34 -14.35
CA LYS A 595 -13.11 -0.61 -15.20
C LYS A 595 -13.77 0.71 -15.63
N ASN A 596 -14.02 1.65 -14.70
CA ASN A 596 -14.45 3.02 -15.02
C ASN A 596 -13.48 4.05 -14.43
N GLY A 597 -13.17 5.11 -15.18
CA GLY A 597 -12.28 6.17 -14.75
C GLY A 597 -10.84 5.66 -14.64
N GLY A 598 -10.16 5.54 -15.78
CA GLY A 598 -8.82 4.96 -15.83
C GLY A 598 -7.84 5.68 -14.91
N ALA A 599 -7.97 7.00 -14.75
CA ALA A 599 -7.29 7.76 -13.70
C ALA A 599 -8.25 8.11 -12.55
N ILE A 600 -9.31 8.86 -12.84
CA ILE A 600 -10.21 9.44 -11.84
C ILE A 600 -11.63 8.97 -12.08
N ASN A 601 -12.34 8.63 -11.02
CA ASN A 601 -13.76 8.40 -11.05
C ASN A 601 -14.46 9.26 -9.99
N SER A 602 -15.49 10.01 -10.39
CA SER A 602 -16.33 10.85 -9.53
C SER A 602 -17.78 10.38 -9.57
N ASN A 603 -18.23 9.66 -8.55
CA ASN A 603 -19.57 9.08 -8.51
C ASN A 603 -20.58 9.88 -7.68
N GLY A 604 -20.12 10.64 -6.68
CA GLY A 604 -21.02 11.45 -5.85
C GLY A 604 -21.68 12.57 -6.64
N HIS A 605 -22.80 13.08 -6.13
CA HIS A 605 -23.54 14.20 -6.71
C HIS A 605 -23.05 15.54 -6.14
N ASP A 606 -23.31 16.63 -6.89
CA ASP A 606 -22.88 18.00 -6.55
C ASP A 606 -21.36 18.13 -6.35
N ASN A 607 -20.57 17.26 -6.96
CA ASN A 607 -19.11 17.28 -6.85
C ASN A 607 -18.49 18.26 -7.85
N ASN A 608 -17.51 19.04 -7.38
CA ASN A 608 -16.67 19.90 -8.20
C ASN A 608 -15.30 19.23 -8.39
N LEU A 609 -14.95 18.92 -9.64
CA LEU A 609 -13.62 18.43 -10.03
C LEU A 609 -12.98 19.46 -10.96
N THR A 610 -12.03 20.22 -10.41
CA THR A 610 -11.25 21.22 -11.15
C THR A 610 -9.84 20.71 -11.36
N VAL A 611 -9.45 20.56 -12.62
CA VAL A 611 -8.12 20.07 -13.02
C VAL A 611 -7.43 21.11 -13.88
N ASN A 612 -6.31 21.64 -13.38
CA ASN A 612 -5.53 22.69 -14.04
C ASN A 612 -4.10 22.24 -14.30
N ASN A 613 -3.55 22.57 -15.46
CA ASN A 613 -2.13 22.32 -15.78
C ASN A 613 -1.67 20.88 -15.47
N THR A 614 -2.49 19.89 -15.83
CA THR A 614 -2.29 18.49 -15.45
C THR A 614 -2.27 17.58 -16.67
N ASP A 615 -1.41 16.56 -16.63
CA ASP A 615 -1.23 15.64 -17.75
C ASP A 615 -1.89 14.28 -17.47
N PHE A 616 -2.77 13.82 -18.35
CA PHE A 616 -3.35 12.48 -18.34
C PHE A 616 -2.82 11.65 -19.51
N ASN A 617 -1.86 10.76 -19.26
CA ASN A 617 -1.23 9.97 -20.32
C ASN A 617 -1.47 8.46 -20.17
N ASN A 618 -1.95 7.82 -21.24
CA ASN A 618 -2.10 6.37 -21.35
C ASN A 618 -2.98 5.75 -20.25
N ASN A 619 -3.94 6.50 -19.70
CA ASN A 619 -4.87 5.94 -18.72
C ASN A 619 -5.91 5.08 -19.44
N ASN A 620 -6.27 3.95 -18.83
CA ASN A 620 -7.02 2.90 -19.49
C ASN A 620 -8.20 2.43 -18.65
N ALA A 621 -9.41 2.68 -19.14
CA ALA A 621 -10.64 2.10 -18.61
C ALA A 621 -11.13 0.95 -19.50
N SER A 622 -11.57 -0.16 -18.89
CA SER A 622 -12.15 -1.27 -19.66
C SER A 622 -13.62 -1.04 -20.04
N ASN A 623 -14.25 0.04 -19.57
CA ASN A 623 -15.65 0.37 -19.81
C ASN A 623 -15.86 1.86 -20.12
N LYS A 624 -15.79 2.76 -19.14
CA LYS A 624 -16.11 4.19 -19.31
C LYS A 624 -15.00 5.11 -18.81
N GLY A 625 -14.74 6.21 -19.53
CA GLY A 625 -13.87 7.31 -19.09
C GLY A 625 -12.41 6.89 -19.00
N GLY A 626 -11.66 7.02 -20.10
CA GLY A 626 -10.26 6.58 -20.13
C GLY A 626 -9.37 7.34 -19.16
N ALA A 627 -9.59 8.65 -19.01
CA ALA A 627 -8.99 9.44 -17.94
C ALA A 627 -9.97 9.65 -16.78
N ILE A 628 -11.13 10.26 -17.05
CA ILE A 628 -12.10 10.68 -16.04
C ILE A 628 -13.45 10.02 -16.33
N ASN A 629 -14.08 9.45 -15.32
CA ASN A 629 -15.48 9.03 -15.36
C ASN A 629 -16.28 9.79 -14.30
N SER A 630 -17.46 10.30 -14.66
CA SER A 630 -18.38 10.96 -13.73
C SER A 630 -19.78 10.39 -13.84
N ASN A 631 -20.32 9.84 -12.75
CA ASN A 631 -21.65 9.22 -12.77
C ASN A 631 -22.69 10.00 -11.95
N GLY A 632 -22.27 10.86 -11.04
CA GLY A 632 -23.18 11.64 -10.20
C GLY A 632 -23.80 12.84 -10.94
N ASP A 633 -24.92 13.30 -10.41
CA ASP A 633 -25.71 14.40 -10.95
C ASP A 633 -25.22 15.76 -10.44
N ASN A 634 -25.47 16.83 -11.21
CA ASN A 634 -25.07 18.21 -10.94
C ASN A 634 -23.57 18.38 -10.63
N ASN A 635 -22.74 17.49 -11.15
CA ASN A 635 -21.29 17.57 -11.03
C ASN A 635 -20.73 18.66 -11.97
N ASN A 636 -19.69 19.36 -11.51
CA ASN A 636 -18.92 20.31 -12.30
C ASN A 636 -17.52 19.75 -12.57
N ILE A 637 -17.21 19.49 -13.84
CA ILE A 637 -15.93 18.91 -14.27
C ILE A 637 -15.23 19.93 -15.16
N VAL A 638 -14.11 20.45 -14.71
CA VAL A 638 -13.31 21.44 -15.44
C VAL A 638 -11.93 20.86 -15.71
N LEU A 639 -11.55 20.81 -16.98
CA LEU A 639 -10.21 20.50 -17.43
C LEU A 639 -9.65 21.74 -18.12
N ASP A 640 -8.78 22.48 -17.43
CA ASP A 640 -8.19 23.73 -17.93
C ASP A 640 -6.67 23.60 -18.11
N ASN A 641 -6.16 24.17 -19.19
CA ASN A 641 -4.73 24.23 -19.52
C ASN A 641 -4.02 22.87 -19.37
N SER A 642 -4.71 21.77 -19.70
CA SER A 642 -4.28 20.41 -19.37
C SER A 642 -4.07 19.57 -20.62
N THR A 643 -3.38 18.44 -20.49
CA THR A 643 -3.18 17.50 -21.59
C THR A 643 -3.85 16.16 -21.31
N ALA A 644 -4.45 15.56 -22.34
CA ALA A 644 -4.94 14.18 -22.27
C ALA A 644 -4.48 13.42 -23.50
N THR A 645 -3.49 12.53 -23.32
CA THR A 645 -2.87 11.79 -24.43
C THR A 645 -3.06 10.28 -24.31
N ASN A 646 -3.44 9.65 -25.42
CA ASN A 646 -3.53 8.20 -25.56
C ASN A 646 -4.40 7.48 -24.49
N ASN A 647 -5.40 8.17 -23.94
CA ASN A 647 -6.33 7.56 -23.01
C ASN A 647 -7.32 6.67 -23.76
N ASN A 648 -7.67 5.53 -23.18
CA ASN A 648 -8.46 4.50 -23.84
C ASN A 648 -9.64 4.05 -22.96
N ALA A 649 -10.84 4.16 -23.52
CA ALA A 649 -12.04 3.51 -23.02
C ALA A 649 -12.92 3.07 -24.19
N PRO A 650 -13.77 2.04 -24.02
CA PRO A 650 -14.86 1.77 -24.95
C PRO A 650 -15.90 2.89 -25.07
N GLU A 651 -16.04 3.71 -24.01
CA GLU A 651 -17.01 4.79 -23.92
C GLU A 651 -16.35 6.04 -23.31
N GLY A 652 -16.04 7.04 -24.15
CA GLY A 652 -15.44 8.31 -23.72
C GLY A 652 -13.94 8.18 -23.41
N GLY A 653 -13.11 8.38 -24.43
CA GLY A 653 -11.66 8.17 -24.34
C GLY A 653 -10.95 9.03 -23.29
N VAL A 654 -11.38 10.29 -23.11
CA VAL A 654 -10.90 11.14 -22.01
C VAL A 654 -11.92 11.17 -20.89
N ILE A 655 -13.11 11.71 -21.16
CA ILE A 655 -14.18 11.89 -20.17
C ILE A 655 -15.41 11.04 -20.54
N SER A 656 -16.02 10.39 -19.56
CA SER A 656 -17.39 9.87 -19.66
C SER A 656 -18.25 10.46 -18.54
N SER A 657 -19.46 10.89 -18.86
CA SER A 657 -20.44 11.44 -17.92
C SER A 657 -21.80 10.76 -18.10
N THR A 658 -22.32 10.11 -17.06
CA THR A 658 -23.67 9.50 -17.09
C THR A 658 -24.69 10.20 -16.21
N GLY A 659 -24.27 11.11 -15.33
CA GLY A 659 -25.19 11.87 -14.47
C GLY A 659 -25.85 13.03 -15.21
N ASP A 660 -26.99 13.45 -14.67
CA ASP A 660 -27.84 14.54 -15.18
C ASP A 660 -27.37 15.90 -14.65
N GLU A 661 -27.71 16.98 -15.35
CA GLU A 661 -27.40 18.38 -14.98
C GLU A 661 -25.90 18.69 -14.80
N ASN A 662 -25.02 17.82 -15.31
CA ASN A 662 -23.59 17.97 -15.20
C ASN A 662 -23.06 19.10 -16.08
N LYS A 663 -22.08 19.84 -15.56
CA LYS A 663 -21.33 20.88 -16.28
C LYS A 663 -19.94 20.34 -16.59
N ILE A 664 -19.59 20.30 -17.86
CA ILE A 664 -18.30 19.79 -18.33
C ILE A 664 -17.64 20.88 -19.17
N ALA A 665 -16.49 21.37 -18.73
CA ALA A 665 -15.70 22.38 -19.42
C ALA A 665 -14.31 21.80 -19.75
N ILE A 666 -13.92 21.86 -21.02
CA ILE A 666 -12.57 21.55 -21.47
C ILE A 666 -11.98 22.79 -22.13
N ASP A 667 -11.13 23.48 -21.39
CA ASP A 667 -10.64 24.80 -21.74
C ASP A 667 -9.12 24.78 -21.91
N ASN A 668 -8.61 25.50 -22.90
CA ASN A 668 -7.17 25.68 -23.13
C ASN A 668 -6.35 24.38 -23.19
N SER A 669 -6.97 23.25 -23.57
CA SER A 669 -6.40 21.92 -23.34
C SER A 669 -6.00 21.21 -24.63
N GLU A 670 -5.03 20.30 -24.53
CA GLU A 670 -4.53 19.48 -25.64
C GLU A 670 -4.97 18.01 -25.49
N LEU A 671 -5.87 17.57 -26.37
CA LEU A 671 -6.45 16.23 -26.33
C LEU A 671 -5.98 15.44 -27.57
N SER A 672 -5.11 14.45 -27.38
CA SER A 672 -4.54 13.72 -28.51
C SER A 672 -4.46 12.20 -28.39
N GLY A 673 -4.69 11.50 -29.51
CA GLY A 673 -4.52 10.04 -29.56
C GLY A 673 -5.52 9.22 -28.73
N ASN A 674 -6.55 9.85 -28.16
CA ASN A 674 -7.52 9.17 -27.30
C ASN A 674 -8.47 8.30 -28.13
N LYS A 675 -8.93 7.20 -27.54
CA LYS A 675 -9.78 6.21 -28.20
C LYS A 675 -11.21 6.23 -27.67
N ASP A 676 -12.14 6.23 -28.60
CA ASP A 676 -13.56 6.55 -28.45
C ASP A 676 -13.84 8.02 -28.08
N GLY A 677 -13.23 8.92 -28.86
CA GLY A 677 -13.46 10.37 -28.73
C GLY A 677 -12.82 10.98 -27.48
N ILE A 678 -13.23 12.21 -27.19
CA ILE A 678 -12.79 12.97 -26.01
C ILE A 678 -13.85 12.96 -24.91
N LEU A 679 -15.13 12.88 -25.26
CA LEU A 679 -16.21 12.95 -24.28
C LEU A 679 -17.40 12.08 -24.71
N LYS A 680 -17.95 11.33 -23.76
CA LYS A 680 -19.29 10.73 -23.87
C LYS A 680 -20.18 11.26 -22.76
N SER A 681 -21.37 11.75 -23.10
CA SER A 681 -22.39 12.25 -22.16
C SER A 681 -23.72 11.53 -22.39
N GLU A 682 -24.16 10.75 -21.40
CA GLU A 682 -25.41 9.98 -21.43
C GLU A 682 -26.55 10.61 -20.60
N GLY A 683 -26.22 11.44 -19.60
CA GLY A 683 -27.22 12.09 -18.75
C GLY A 683 -27.90 13.28 -19.42
N ASP A 684 -29.06 13.65 -18.89
CA ASP A 684 -29.96 14.70 -19.40
C ASP A 684 -29.60 16.08 -18.81
N ASN A 685 -29.92 17.14 -19.54
CA ASN A 685 -29.69 18.55 -19.17
C ASN A 685 -28.21 18.91 -18.90
N ASN A 686 -27.28 18.13 -19.44
CA ASN A 686 -25.85 18.37 -19.31
C ASN A 686 -25.41 19.56 -20.16
N LYS A 687 -24.51 20.37 -19.62
CA LYS A 687 -23.88 21.50 -20.30
C LYS A 687 -22.42 21.20 -20.58
N ILE A 688 -22.06 21.15 -21.85
CA ILE A 688 -20.73 20.78 -22.33
C ILE A 688 -20.12 21.97 -23.07
N THR A 689 -18.95 22.40 -22.63
CA THR A 689 -18.17 23.47 -23.27
C THR A 689 -16.77 22.96 -23.61
N VAL A 690 -16.32 23.22 -24.84
CA VAL A 690 -14.93 23.06 -25.24
C VAL A 690 -14.45 24.39 -25.80
N ASP A 691 -13.53 25.07 -25.10
CA ASP A 691 -13.02 26.37 -25.52
C ASP A 691 -11.49 26.37 -25.67
N ASN A 692 -11.00 27.13 -26.64
CA ASN A 692 -9.58 27.39 -26.90
C ASN A 692 -8.68 26.13 -26.87
N SER A 693 -9.22 24.99 -27.28
CA SER A 693 -8.56 23.69 -27.12
C SER A 693 -8.06 23.14 -28.46
N THR A 694 -7.11 22.20 -28.38
CA THR A 694 -6.57 21.48 -29.55
C THR A 694 -6.88 19.99 -29.45
N ILE A 695 -7.60 19.47 -30.43
CA ILE A 695 -8.05 18.07 -30.48
C ILE A 695 -7.40 17.41 -31.69
N THR A 696 -6.50 16.43 -31.50
CA THR A 696 -5.79 15.80 -32.63
C THR A 696 -5.61 14.29 -32.53
N ASN A 697 -5.64 13.59 -33.66
CA ASN A 697 -5.33 12.15 -33.71
C ASN A 697 -6.24 11.25 -32.86
N ASN A 698 -7.39 11.74 -32.39
CA ASN A 698 -8.33 10.95 -31.61
C ASN A 698 -9.14 10.05 -32.54
N THR A 699 -9.47 8.86 -32.05
CA THR A 699 -10.34 7.93 -32.79
C THR A 699 -11.69 7.89 -32.13
N ALA A 700 -12.76 8.28 -32.84
CA ALA A 700 -14.13 8.03 -32.43
C ALA A 700 -14.86 7.17 -33.46
N LYS A 701 -15.75 6.30 -32.97
CA LYS A 701 -16.65 5.52 -33.82
C LYS A 701 -17.79 6.40 -34.34
N ASP A 702 -18.38 7.17 -33.44
CA ASP A 702 -19.50 8.07 -33.71
C ASP A 702 -18.99 9.52 -33.70
N GLY A 703 -19.05 10.23 -32.58
CA GLY A 703 -18.54 11.60 -32.42
C GLY A 703 -17.33 11.71 -31.47
N LEU A 704 -16.52 12.76 -31.64
CA LEU A 704 -15.51 13.14 -30.63
C LEU A 704 -16.17 13.52 -29.32
N ILE A 705 -17.33 14.17 -29.41
CA ILE A 705 -18.28 14.35 -28.31
C ILE A 705 -19.53 13.53 -28.65
N ASN A 706 -19.74 12.43 -27.94
CA ASN A 706 -20.96 11.62 -28.02
C ASN A 706 -21.97 12.15 -27.01
N ASN A 707 -23.06 12.75 -27.50
CA ASN A 707 -24.08 13.37 -26.67
C ASN A 707 -25.42 12.63 -26.83
N GLU A 708 -25.66 11.70 -25.92
CA GLU A 708 -26.76 10.73 -25.99
C GLU A 708 -27.97 11.10 -25.11
N GLY A 709 -27.75 11.86 -24.03
CA GLY A 709 -28.83 12.36 -23.17
C GLY A 709 -29.65 13.47 -23.79
N ASN A 710 -30.79 13.80 -23.18
CA ASN A 710 -31.78 14.77 -23.67
C ASN A 710 -31.56 16.17 -23.12
N ASN A 711 -31.95 17.18 -23.88
CA ASN A 711 -31.84 18.61 -23.54
C ASN A 711 -30.41 19.06 -23.20
N ASN A 712 -29.41 18.35 -23.73
CA ASN A 712 -28.01 18.68 -23.50
C ASN A 712 -27.57 19.82 -24.42
N ASP A 713 -26.72 20.71 -23.90
CA ASP A 713 -26.19 21.85 -24.64
C ASP A 713 -24.68 21.70 -24.84
N VAL A 714 -24.25 21.58 -26.10
CA VAL A 714 -22.85 21.46 -26.50
C VAL A 714 -22.38 22.76 -27.18
N THR A 715 -21.40 23.43 -26.59
CA THR A 715 -20.76 24.62 -27.16
C THR A 715 -19.28 24.38 -27.40
N ILE A 716 -18.81 24.60 -28.63
CA ILE A 716 -17.40 24.49 -29.03
C ILE A 716 -16.94 25.84 -29.56
N ASN A 717 -15.95 26.45 -28.90
CA ASN A 717 -15.44 27.77 -29.22
C ASN A 717 -13.92 27.71 -29.45
N ASN A 718 -13.42 28.51 -30.40
CA ASN A 718 -11.99 28.74 -30.63
C ASN A 718 -11.11 27.46 -30.70
N THR A 719 -11.69 26.32 -31.09
CA THR A 719 -11.08 25.01 -30.95
C THR A 719 -10.53 24.53 -32.29
N ASN A 720 -9.30 24.01 -32.29
CA ASN A 720 -8.66 23.43 -33.46
C ASN A 720 -8.74 21.91 -33.42
N SER A 721 -9.51 21.30 -34.32
CA SER A 721 -9.70 19.86 -34.42
C SER A 721 -9.18 19.33 -35.75
N THR A 722 -8.14 18.49 -35.72
CA THR A 722 -7.49 17.96 -36.94
C THR A 722 -7.10 16.48 -36.81
N ASN A 723 -7.16 15.74 -37.92
CA ASN A 723 -6.76 14.31 -37.98
C ASN A 723 -7.50 13.40 -36.97
N ASN A 724 -8.74 13.72 -36.62
CA ASN A 724 -9.58 12.91 -35.74
C ASN A 724 -10.60 12.11 -36.55
N THR A 725 -10.96 10.90 -36.11
CA THR A 725 -12.05 10.10 -36.70
C THR A 725 -13.38 10.34 -36.00
N GLY A 726 -14.49 10.13 -36.72
CA GLY A 726 -15.83 10.41 -36.23
C GLY A 726 -16.30 11.82 -36.57
N ASP A 727 -17.57 12.10 -36.28
CA ASP A 727 -18.13 13.45 -36.30
C ASP A 727 -17.56 14.27 -35.12
N ILE A 728 -17.69 15.59 -35.14
CA ILE A 728 -17.24 16.39 -34.00
C ILE A 728 -18.19 16.21 -32.82
N VAL A 729 -19.48 16.35 -33.07
CA VAL A 729 -20.55 16.06 -32.10
C VAL A 729 -21.49 15.05 -32.73
N SER A 730 -21.74 13.95 -32.02
CA SER A 730 -22.80 12.99 -32.34
C SER A 730 -23.94 13.18 -31.37
N ASN A 731 -25.04 13.77 -31.83
CA ASN A 731 -26.23 14.04 -31.02
C ASN A 731 -27.30 12.99 -31.31
N THR A 732 -27.62 12.12 -30.33
CA THR A 732 -28.69 11.11 -30.46
C THR A 732 -29.86 11.34 -29.51
N GLY A 733 -29.69 12.17 -28.49
CA GLY A 733 -30.74 12.55 -27.55
C GLY A 733 -31.73 13.57 -28.10
N ASN A 734 -32.87 13.72 -27.43
CA ASN A 734 -33.93 14.64 -27.85
C ASN A 734 -33.62 16.07 -27.39
N ASN A 735 -33.94 17.06 -28.23
CA ASN A 735 -33.80 18.49 -27.94
C ASN A 735 -32.38 18.96 -27.57
N ASN A 736 -31.35 18.25 -28.04
CA ASN A 736 -29.97 18.69 -27.83
C ASN A 736 -29.64 19.90 -28.69
N THR A 737 -28.87 20.83 -28.15
CA THR A 737 -28.34 22.01 -28.85
C THR A 737 -26.85 21.87 -29.11
N GLU A 738 -26.40 22.40 -30.25
CA GLU A 738 -24.99 22.41 -30.65
C GLU A 738 -24.65 23.79 -31.23
N SER A 739 -23.56 24.39 -30.75
CA SER A 739 -23.02 25.66 -31.21
C SER A 739 -21.52 25.55 -31.43
N ILE A 740 -21.06 25.84 -32.65
CA ILE A 740 -19.64 25.82 -33.01
C ILE A 740 -19.23 27.21 -33.50
N ASN A 741 -18.37 27.90 -32.75
CA ASN A 741 -17.96 29.28 -33.02
C ASN A 741 -16.44 29.39 -33.17
N ASN A 742 -15.98 30.14 -34.17
CA ASN A 742 -14.57 30.49 -34.38
C ASN A 742 -13.59 29.29 -34.32
N SER A 743 -14.06 28.08 -34.65
CA SER A 743 -13.29 26.84 -34.50
C SER A 743 -12.85 26.32 -35.87
N THR A 744 -11.60 25.85 -35.98
CA THR A 744 -11.09 25.22 -37.21
C THR A 744 -11.21 23.71 -37.08
N ILE A 745 -12.25 23.17 -37.71
CA ILE A 745 -12.55 21.74 -37.69
C ILE A 745 -12.24 21.16 -39.07
N THR A 746 -11.27 20.26 -39.14
CA THR A 746 -10.93 19.52 -40.37
C THR A 746 -10.96 18.02 -40.11
N VAL A 747 -11.95 17.34 -40.70
CA VAL A 747 -12.07 15.87 -40.63
C VAL A 747 -11.15 15.25 -41.68
N ASP A 748 -9.85 15.26 -41.43
CA ASP A 748 -8.85 14.57 -42.26
C ASP A 748 -8.70 13.12 -41.80
N VAL A 749 -9.67 12.27 -42.15
CA VAL A 749 -9.75 10.88 -41.65
C VAL A 749 -9.17 9.90 -42.64
N THR A 750 -8.33 8.98 -42.17
CA THR A 750 -7.86 7.86 -42.98
C THR A 750 -8.46 6.53 -42.50
N TYR A 751 -9.37 5.95 -43.27
CA TYR A 751 -9.99 4.66 -42.98
C TYR A 751 -9.21 3.50 -43.61
N GLU A 752 -8.97 2.44 -42.84
CA GLU A 752 -8.53 1.15 -43.36
C GLU A 752 -9.70 0.41 -44.01
N THR A 753 -9.48 -0.20 -45.18
CA THR A 753 -10.53 -0.98 -45.87
C THR A 753 -10.19 -2.48 -45.91
N SER A 754 -11.21 -3.32 -45.78
CA SER A 754 -11.12 -4.77 -45.97
C SER A 754 -11.74 -5.17 -47.30
N THR A 755 -11.29 -6.29 -47.87
CA THR A 755 -11.88 -6.84 -49.11
C THR A 755 -12.05 -8.34 -48.99
N VAL A 756 -13.30 -8.77 -49.06
CA VAL A 756 -13.67 -10.19 -49.08
C VAL A 756 -13.87 -10.63 -50.52
N LEU A 757 -13.25 -11.74 -50.90
CA LEU A 757 -13.29 -12.25 -52.26
C LEU A 757 -14.20 -13.48 -52.38
N THR A 758 -15.20 -13.42 -53.25
CA THR A 758 -16.00 -14.57 -53.67
C THR A 758 -15.67 -14.89 -55.13
N VAL A 759 -15.13 -16.10 -55.37
CA VAL A 759 -14.67 -16.53 -56.70
C VAL A 759 -15.43 -17.79 -57.10
N VAL A 760 -16.13 -17.72 -58.24
CA VAL A 760 -16.90 -18.84 -58.78
C VAL A 760 -16.47 -19.10 -60.22
N SER A 761 -16.18 -20.36 -60.55
CA SER A 761 -15.87 -20.78 -61.93
C SER A 761 -17.05 -21.49 -62.56
N GLY A 762 -17.43 -21.09 -63.78
CA GLY A 762 -18.48 -21.72 -64.55
C GLY A 762 -18.45 -21.27 -66.01
N ASN A 763 -18.80 -22.16 -66.95
CA ASN A 763 -18.90 -21.85 -68.38
C ASN A 763 -17.66 -21.16 -69.01
N GLY A 764 -16.44 -21.55 -68.60
CA GLY A 764 -15.19 -20.97 -69.13
C GLY A 764 -14.92 -19.54 -68.74
N GLN A 765 -15.48 -19.12 -67.60
CA GLN A 765 -15.27 -17.83 -66.98
C GLN A 765 -15.02 -18.00 -65.48
N ILE A 766 -14.30 -17.05 -64.91
CA ILE A 766 -14.21 -16.85 -63.47
C ILE A 766 -14.97 -15.57 -63.16
N THR A 767 -16.02 -15.67 -62.36
CA THR A 767 -16.68 -14.50 -61.78
C THR A 767 -16.01 -14.20 -60.45
N ILE A 768 -15.49 -12.99 -60.33
CA ILE A 768 -14.79 -12.50 -59.16
C ILE A 768 -15.66 -11.39 -58.58
N THR A 769 -16.22 -11.62 -57.40
CA THR A 769 -16.92 -10.60 -56.61
C THR A 769 -15.99 -10.18 -55.47
N ALA A 770 -15.69 -8.90 -55.38
CA ALA A 770 -14.96 -8.31 -54.27
C ALA A 770 -15.94 -7.43 -53.47
N THR A 771 -16.17 -7.76 -52.22
CA THR A 771 -16.97 -6.96 -51.30
C THR A 771 -16.01 -6.11 -50.46
N VAL A 772 -16.15 -4.78 -50.51
CA VAL A 772 -15.28 -3.85 -49.80
C VAL A 772 -16.01 -3.30 -48.59
N THR A 773 -15.39 -3.39 -47.41
CA THR A 773 -15.93 -2.87 -46.16
C THR A 773 -14.93 -1.94 -45.46
N ARG A 774 -15.42 -1.11 -44.54
CA ARG A 774 -14.60 -0.50 -43.50
C ARG A 774 -14.08 -1.57 -42.55
N LYS A 775 -12.79 -1.49 -42.18
CA LYS A 775 -12.15 -2.51 -41.33
C LYS A 775 -12.58 -2.41 -39.87
N ASP A 776 -12.96 -1.22 -39.42
CA ASP A 776 -13.36 -0.90 -38.05
C ASP A 776 -14.85 -1.18 -37.78
N THR A 777 -15.72 -0.96 -38.76
CA THR A 777 -17.19 -1.06 -38.59
C THR A 777 -17.88 -2.14 -39.42
N ASP A 778 -17.16 -2.81 -40.31
CA ASP A 778 -17.71 -3.73 -41.34
C ASP A 778 -18.75 -3.10 -42.29
N GLU A 779 -18.86 -1.77 -42.31
CA GLU A 779 -19.76 -1.03 -43.20
C GLU A 779 -19.45 -1.28 -44.67
N LEU A 780 -20.46 -1.62 -45.48
CA LEU A 780 -20.33 -1.88 -46.92
C LEU A 780 -20.07 -0.59 -47.71
N LEU A 781 -18.95 -0.54 -48.43
CA LEU A 781 -18.51 0.68 -49.12
C LEU A 781 -18.93 0.69 -50.59
N SER A 782 -19.94 1.49 -50.92
CA SER A 782 -20.40 1.76 -52.30
C SER A 782 -19.47 2.73 -53.04
N GLY A 783 -19.44 2.66 -54.38
CA GLY A 783 -18.73 3.62 -55.24
C GLY A 783 -17.20 3.50 -55.25
N LYS A 784 -16.62 2.50 -54.58
CA LYS A 784 -15.16 2.29 -54.50
C LYS A 784 -14.65 1.55 -55.72
N LYS A 785 -13.56 2.03 -56.32
CA LYS A 785 -12.92 1.35 -57.45
C LYS A 785 -12.15 0.14 -56.95
N VAL A 786 -12.33 -1.01 -57.58
CA VAL A 786 -11.63 -2.26 -57.27
C VAL A 786 -10.91 -2.77 -58.51
N TYR A 787 -9.65 -3.14 -58.35
CA TYR A 787 -8.82 -3.74 -59.41
C TYR A 787 -8.73 -5.25 -59.20
N PHE A 788 -8.96 -6.00 -60.27
CA PHE A 788 -8.95 -7.46 -60.27
C PHE A 788 -7.70 -7.98 -60.96
N TYR A 789 -7.08 -8.97 -60.35
CA TYR A 789 -5.84 -9.57 -60.82
C TYR A 789 -6.02 -11.08 -60.97
N VAL A 790 -5.44 -11.62 -62.05
CA VAL A 790 -5.36 -13.06 -62.29
C VAL A 790 -3.92 -13.40 -62.64
N ASN A 791 -3.33 -14.33 -61.88
CA ASN A 791 -1.92 -14.74 -61.96
C ASN A 791 -0.95 -13.54 -61.93
N GLY A 792 -1.21 -12.58 -61.05
CA GLY A 792 -0.36 -11.39 -60.86
C GLY A 792 -0.55 -10.28 -61.91
N LYS A 793 -1.37 -10.48 -62.95
CA LYS A 793 -1.67 -9.45 -63.94
C LYS A 793 -3.04 -8.82 -63.68
N GLN A 794 -3.12 -7.49 -63.70
CA GLN A 794 -4.39 -6.77 -63.66
C GLN A 794 -5.22 -7.11 -64.91
N VAL A 795 -6.41 -7.68 -64.71
CA VAL A 795 -7.31 -8.11 -65.79
C VAL A 795 -8.48 -7.17 -66.02
N GLY A 796 -8.78 -6.32 -65.04
CA GLY A 796 -9.80 -5.29 -65.17
C GLY A 796 -10.08 -4.59 -63.85
N SER A 797 -11.11 -3.76 -63.85
CA SER A 797 -11.60 -3.06 -62.67
C SER A 797 -13.12 -2.93 -62.72
N ALA A 798 -13.74 -2.82 -61.56
CA ALA A 798 -15.15 -2.51 -61.39
C ALA A 798 -15.31 -1.54 -60.22
N THR A 799 -16.49 -0.95 -60.08
CA THR A 799 -16.83 -0.09 -58.94
C THR A 799 -17.82 -0.84 -58.08
N THR A 800 -17.70 -0.75 -56.76
CA THR A 800 -18.65 -1.38 -55.83
C THR A 800 -20.04 -0.77 -56.00
N ASP A 801 -21.07 -1.61 -55.97
CA ASP A 801 -22.46 -1.19 -55.99
C ASP A 801 -22.96 -0.81 -54.58
N LYS A 802 -24.28 -0.58 -54.45
CA LYS A 802 -24.92 -0.22 -53.18
C LYS A 802 -24.79 -1.29 -52.07
N TYR A 803 -24.36 -2.50 -52.41
CA TYR A 803 -24.09 -3.59 -51.47
C TYR A 803 -22.58 -3.75 -51.22
N GLY A 804 -21.76 -2.78 -51.61
CA GLY A 804 -20.31 -2.84 -51.47
C GLY A 804 -19.63 -3.85 -52.40
N GLU A 805 -20.35 -4.39 -53.40
CA GLU A 805 -19.84 -5.45 -54.27
C GLU A 805 -19.34 -4.93 -55.62
N ALA A 806 -18.09 -5.21 -55.96
CA ALA A 806 -17.52 -5.01 -57.28
C ALA A 806 -17.37 -6.37 -57.98
N ARG A 807 -17.98 -6.52 -59.16
CA ARG A 807 -17.96 -7.80 -59.91
C ARG A 807 -17.18 -7.70 -61.20
N PHE A 808 -16.28 -8.65 -61.43
CA PHE A 808 -15.52 -8.78 -62.67
C PHE A 808 -15.55 -10.21 -63.20
N ILE A 809 -15.78 -10.34 -64.52
CA ILE A 809 -15.84 -11.63 -65.20
C ILE A 809 -14.57 -11.79 -66.04
N TYR A 810 -13.69 -12.71 -65.62
CA TYR A 810 -12.50 -13.08 -66.38
C TYR A 810 -12.79 -14.27 -67.29
N LYS A 811 -12.69 -14.07 -68.61
CA LYS A 811 -12.77 -15.17 -69.57
C LYS A 811 -11.50 -16.01 -69.51
N VAL A 812 -11.67 -17.30 -69.28
CA VAL A 812 -10.57 -18.23 -69.07
C VAL A 812 -10.00 -18.70 -70.41
N PRO A 813 -8.73 -18.37 -70.73
CA PRO A 813 -8.14 -18.73 -72.01
C PRO A 813 -7.76 -20.21 -72.13
N LYS A 814 -7.49 -20.90 -71.01
CA LYS A 814 -7.10 -22.31 -70.98
C LYS A 814 -7.48 -22.96 -69.65
N THR A 815 -7.58 -24.29 -69.63
CA THR A 815 -7.73 -25.02 -68.36
C THR A 815 -6.46 -24.88 -67.52
N SER A 816 -6.57 -24.33 -66.31
CA SER A 816 -5.44 -24.09 -65.39
C SER A 816 -5.97 -23.76 -63.99
N ASN A 817 -5.08 -23.84 -62.99
CA ASN A 817 -5.25 -23.09 -61.75
C ASN A 817 -5.01 -21.61 -62.01
N TYR A 818 -5.89 -20.78 -61.45
CA TYR A 818 -5.82 -19.32 -61.53
C TYR A 818 -5.75 -18.76 -60.11
N LYS A 819 -4.70 -18.01 -59.81
CA LYS A 819 -4.59 -17.20 -58.60
C LYS A 819 -5.29 -15.87 -58.85
N VAL A 820 -6.32 -15.59 -58.09
CA VAL A 820 -7.17 -14.43 -58.25
C VAL A 820 -7.10 -13.59 -56.99
N TYR A 821 -6.87 -12.30 -57.13
CA TYR A 821 -7.04 -11.36 -56.03
C TYR A 821 -7.67 -10.07 -56.51
N ALA A 822 -8.23 -9.31 -55.58
CA ALA A 822 -8.73 -7.98 -55.81
C ALA A 822 -8.24 -7.05 -54.71
N LYS A 823 -8.09 -5.77 -55.04
CA LYS A 823 -7.77 -4.71 -54.06
C LYS A 823 -8.56 -3.46 -54.40
N SER A 824 -9.07 -2.77 -53.39
CA SER A 824 -9.69 -1.46 -53.54
C SER A 824 -8.62 -0.43 -53.91
N GLN A 825 -8.99 0.59 -54.67
CA GLN A 825 -8.13 1.74 -54.90
C GLN A 825 -8.21 2.67 -53.69
N GLN A 826 -7.09 3.24 -53.28
CA GLN A 826 -7.13 4.36 -52.35
C GLN A 826 -8.00 5.47 -52.93
N THR A 827 -9.03 5.87 -52.20
CA THR A 827 -9.93 6.94 -52.61
C THR A 827 -9.92 8.02 -51.55
N THR A 828 -9.59 9.24 -51.94
CA THR A 828 -9.74 10.41 -51.09
C THR A 828 -10.97 11.19 -51.55
N ILE A 829 -11.89 11.43 -50.62
CA ILE A 829 -13.06 12.26 -50.82
C ILE A 829 -12.80 13.56 -50.05
N THR A 830 -12.74 14.67 -50.76
CA THR A 830 -12.67 16.01 -50.15
C THR A 830 -14.02 16.67 -50.32
N ASN A 831 -14.62 17.12 -49.22
CA ASN A 831 -15.86 17.88 -49.20
C ASN A 831 -15.72 19.04 -48.20
N ASN A 832 -16.83 19.73 -47.95
CA ASN A 832 -16.89 20.89 -47.06
C ASN A 832 -16.64 20.53 -45.58
N THR A 833 -16.63 19.23 -45.23
CA THR A 833 -16.45 18.72 -43.87
C THR A 833 -15.05 18.16 -43.60
N GLY A 834 -14.22 17.94 -44.65
CA GLY A 834 -12.84 17.48 -44.51
C GLY A 834 -12.36 16.57 -45.64
N LYS A 835 -11.26 15.84 -45.40
CA LYS A 835 -10.64 14.90 -46.34
C LYS A 835 -10.70 13.47 -45.82
N TYR A 836 -11.58 12.64 -46.40
CA TYR A 836 -11.71 11.23 -46.06
C TYR A 836 -10.90 10.35 -47.01
N THR A 837 -9.82 9.74 -46.54
CA THR A 837 -8.97 8.82 -47.29
C THR A 837 -9.28 7.37 -46.93
N PHE A 838 -9.85 6.61 -47.85
CA PHE A 838 -10.03 5.16 -47.73
C PHE A 838 -8.80 4.50 -48.31
N LYS A 839 -7.97 3.85 -47.49
CA LYS A 839 -6.76 3.15 -47.96
C LYS A 839 -7.09 1.98 -48.87
N GLU A 840 -6.14 1.65 -49.74
CA GLU A 840 -6.16 0.41 -50.51
C GLU A 840 -6.19 -0.80 -49.57
N SER A 841 -7.10 -1.75 -49.83
CA SER A 841 -7.23 -2.97 -49.04
C SER A 841 -6.08 -3.93 -49.29
N ALA A 842 -5.72 -4.70 -48.26
CA ALA A 842 -4.80 -5.82 -48.41
C ALA A 842 -5.35 -6.86 -49.41
N SER A 843 -4.50 -7.34 -50.33
CA SER A 843 -4.93 -8.26 -51.38
C SER A 843 -5.25 -9.66 -50.85
N VAL A 844 -6.51 -10.08 -50.92
CA VAL A 844 -6.92 -11.46 -50.61
C VAL A 844 -6.82 -12.32 -51.86
N THR A 845 -5.94 -13.33 -51.85
CA THR A 845 -5.74 -14.25 -52.99
C THR A 845 -6.52 -15.55 -52.80
N LYS A 846 -7.35 -15.92 -53.77
CA LYS A 846 -7.95 -17.25 -53.90
C LYS A 846 -7.40 -17.97 -55.13
N THR A 847 -7.12 -19.26 -54.99
CA THR A 847 -6.78 -20.13 -56.12
C THR A 847 -8.01 -20.93 -56.53
N ILE A 848 -8.37 -20.88 -57.81
CA ILE A 848 -9.49 -21.65 -58.37
C ILE A 848 -9.03 -22.46 -59.59
N ASN A 849 -9.48 -23.70 -59.68
CA ASN A 849 -9.24 -24.56 -60.84
C ASN A 849 -10.38 -24.41 -61.85
N VAL A 850 -10.08 -24.06 -63.10
CA VAL A 850 -11.10 -23.95 -64.16
C VAL A 850 -10.88 -25.00 -65.25
N ASN A 851 -11.78 -25.97 -65.33
CA ASN A 851 -11.62 -27.16 -66.17
C ASN A 851 -12.12 -27.05 -67.63
N LYS A 852 -12.62 -25.89 -68.11
CA LYS A 852 -13.21 -25.81 -69.48
C LYS A 852 -13.21 -24.39 -70.11
N PRO A 853 -12.39 -24.07 -71.12
CA PRO A 853 -12.42 -22.76 -71.81
C PRO A 853 -13.50 -22.68 -72.92
N LEU A 854 -13.99 -21.46 -73.19
CA LEU A 854 -14.97 -21.13 -74.25
C LEU A 854 -14.31 -21.07 -75.65
N THR A 855 -14.72 -21.92 -76.59
CA THR A 855 -14.16 -21.95 -77.96
C THR A 855 -14.81 -20.96 -78.94
N SER A 856 -13.99 -20.39 -79.83
CA SER A 856 -14.32 -19.42 -80.89
C SER A 856 -15.35 -19.90 -81.95
N ALA A 857 -16.11 -18.95 -82.49
CA ALA A 857 -17.21 -19.14 -83.45
C ALA A 857 -16.89 -20.01 -84.70
N LYS A 858 -17.69 -21.06 -84.95
CA LYS A 858 -17.64 -21.91 -86.17
C LYS A 858 -18.96 -21.84 -86.96
N ILE A 859 -19.02 -21.00 -87.99
CA ILE A 859 -20.04 -21.10 -89.07
C ILE A 859 -19.51 -22.06 -90.14
N LYS A 860 -20.21 -23.18 -90.35
CA LYS A 860 -19.88 -24.23 -91.33
C LYS A 860 -21.02 -24.46 -92.34
N VAL A 861 -20.67 -24.80 -93.58
CA VAL A 861 -21.60 -25.37 -94.55
C VAL A 861 -21.64 -26.88 -94.29
N TYR A 862 -22.79 -27.44 -93.95
CA TYR A 862 -22.85 -28.82 -93.44
C TYR A 862 -23.59 -29.80 -94.35
N SER A 863 -24.36 -29.34 -95.34
CA SER A 863 -25.02 -30.26 -96.29
C SER A 863 -25.31 -29.62 -97.66
N LYS A 864 -25.09 -30.41 -98.72
CA LYS A 864 -25.49 -30.12 -100.10
C LYS A 864 -26.47 -31.20 -100.56
N LYS A 865 -27.74 -30.86 -100.78
CA LYS A 865 -28.75 -31.79 -101.32
C LYS A 865 -29.05 -31.42 -102.77
N THR A 866 -28.98 -32.40 -103.68
CA THR A 866 -29.37 -32.23 -105.10
C THR A 866 -30.62 -33.03 -105.37
N THR A 867 -31.70 -32.38 -105.80
CA THR A 867 -32.93 -33.05 -106.25
C THR A 867 -33.21 -32.65 -107.70
N SER A 868 -33.87 -33.51 -108.48
CA SER A 868 -34.20 -33.22 -109.88
C SER A 868 -35.67 -33.46 -110.18
N LYS A 869 -36.27 -32.63 -111.04
CA LYS A 869 -37.65 -32.75 -111.53
C LYS A 869 -37.64 -32.67 -113.06
N LYS A 870 -38.21 -33.67 -113.74
CA LYS A 870 -38.34 -33.72 -115.21
C LYS A 870 -39.63 -32.99 -115.61
N THR A 871 -39.55 -32.10 -116.58
CA THR A 871 -40.72 -31.45 -117.22
C THR A 871 -40.71 -31.77 -118.71
N LYS A 872 -41.81 -31.52 -119.44
CA LYS A 872 -41.95 -31.86 -120.88
C LYS A 872 -40.81 -31.34 -121.78
N LYS A 873 -40.10 -30.26 -121.40
CA LYS A 873 -39.03 -29.64 -122.22
C LYS A 873 -37.64 -29.61 -121.55
N HIS A 874 -37.52 -29.85 -120.25
CA HIS A 874 -36.26 -29.69 -119.50
C HIS A 874 -36.16 -30.63 -118.29
N LYS A 875 -34.93 -30.99 -117.88
CA LYS A 875 -34.66 -31.57 -116.55
C LYS A 875 -34.11 -30.50 -115.63
N ILE A 876 -34.85 -30.16 -114.57
CA ILE A 876 -34.52 -29.12 -113.61
C ILE A 876 -33.84 -29.76 -112.40
N TYR A 877 -32.70 -29.22 -111.97
CA TYR A 877 -31.98 -29.63 -110.77
C TYR A 877 -31.98 -28.49 -109.74
N TYR A 878 -32.20 -28.86 -108.49
CA TYR A 878 -32.14 -27.97 -107.33
C TYR A 878 -30.95 -28.37 -106.47
N ILE A 879 -29.95 -27.49 -106.36
CA ILE A 879 -28.81 -27.67 -105.47
C ILE A 879 -29.02 -26.76 -104.27
N THR A 880 -29.20 -27.34 -103.08
CA THR A 880 -29.40 -26.58 -101.83
C THR A 880 -28.20 -26.74 -100.92
N TYR A 881 -27.59 -25.62 -100.52
CA TYR A 881 -26.57 -25.55 -99.47
C TYR A 881 -27.20 -25.07 -98.17
N SER A 882 -27.00 -25.81 -97.08
CA SER A 882 -27.41 -25.43 -95.73
C SER A 882 -26.22 -24.95 -94.90
N ILE A 883 -26.33 -23.75 -94.34
CA ILE A 883 -25.29 -23.06 -93.56
C ILE A 883 -25.84 -22.84 -92.15
N LYS A 884 -25.20 -23.43 -91.13
CA LYS A 884 -25.68 -23.37 -89.74
C LYS A 884 -24.70 -22.62 -88.86
N ASN A 885 -25.22 -21.79 -87.95
CA ASN A 885 -24.43 -21.16 -86.90
C ASN A 885 -24.46 -22.02 -85.63
N TYR A 886 -23.29 -22.33 -85.07
CA TYR A 886 -23.12 -23.07 -83.83
C TYR A 886 -22.64 -22.19 -82.65
N GLY A 887 -22.56 -20.86 -82.78
CA GLY A 887 -22.16 -19.91 -81.72
C GLY A 887 -23.19 -18.80 -81.45
N GLU A 888 -22.98 -17.95 -80.43
CA GLU A 888 -24.06 -17.14 -79.84
C GLU A 888 -24.46 -15.83 -80.56
N LYS A 889 -23.58 -15.09 -81.25
CA LYS A 889 -23.96 -13.93 -82.12
C LYS A 889 -22.74 -13.36 -82.85
N THR A 890 -22.85 -12.38 -83.76
CA THR A 890 -23.21 -12.51 -85.19
C THR A 890 -22.25 -11.63 -86.02
N GLY A 891 -21.65 -12.18 -87.08
CA GLY A 891 -20.86 -11.45 -88.07
C GLY A 891 -21.20 -11.91 -89.49
N SER A 892 -20.71 -11.19 -90.51
CA SER A 892 -20.89 -11.60 -91.91
C SER A 892 -19.83 -12.62 -92.30
N LYS A 893 -20.21 -13.81 -92.77
CA LYS A 893 -19.25 -14.77 -93.36
C LYS A 893 -19.57 -14.99 -94.84
N THR A 894 -18.54 -14.87 -95.68
CA THR A 894 -18.65 -15.05 -97.13
C THR A 894 -18.18 -16.44 -97.53
N PHE A 895 -19.05 -17.19 -98.19
CA PHE A 895 -18.74 -18.47 -98.81
C PHE A 895 -18.64 -18.27 -100.31
N THR A 896 -17.57 -18.77 -100.92
CA THR A 896 -17.37 -18.68 -102.38
C THR A 896 -17.49 -20.06 -102.99
N LYS A 897 -18.31 -20.21 -104.03
CA LYS A 897 -18.45 -21.46 -104.80
C LYS A 897 -18.33 -21.20 -106.29
N SER A 898 -17.43 -21.90 -106.95
CA SER A 898 -17.37 -21.94 -108.41
C SER A 898 -18.51 -22.81 -108.96
N LEU A 899 -19.29 -22.27 -109.89
CA LEU A 899 -20.33 -22.98 -110.63
C LEU A 899 -19.86 -23.42 -112.02
N LYS A 900 -18.59 -23.16 -112.41
CA LYS A 900 -18.05 -23.48 -113.74
C LYS A 900 -18.38 -24.91 -114.17
N ASN A 901 -18.07 -25.91 -113.34
CA ASN A 901 -18.30 -27.32 -113.67
C ASN A 901 -19.79 -27.70 -113.76
N ILE A 902 -20.64 -27.07 -112.96
CA ILE A 902 -22.09 -27.33 -112.97
C ILE A 902 -22.73 -26.74 -114.24
N LEU A 903 -22.29 -25.54 -114.63
CA LEU A 903 -22.84 -24.79 -115.76
C LEU A 903 -22.25 -25.20 -117.13
N LYS A 904 -21.26 -26.11 -117.16
CA LYS A 904 -20.84 -26.78 -118.40
C LYS A 904 -21.98 -27.59 -119.04
N LYS A 905 -22.84 -28.21 -118.21
CA LYS A 905 -23.91 -29.12 -118.65
C LYS A 905 -25.33 -28.59 -118.39
N HIS A 906 -25.47 -27.41 -117.76
CA HIS A 906 -26.74 -26.86 -117.33
C HIS A 906 -26.76 -25.32 -117.47
N LYS A 907 -27.93 -24.74 -117.74
CA LYS A 907 -28.15 -23.28 -117.67
C LYS A 907 -28.65 -22.90 -116.27
N LEU A 908 -28.13 -21.81 -115.73
CA LEU A 908 -28.60 -21.25 -114.45
C LEU A 908 -29.97 -20.61 -114.66
N TYR A 909 -30.96 -21.00 -113.86
CA TYR A 909 -32.29 -20.40 -113.88
C TYR A 909 -32.44 -19.32 -112.83
N LYS A 910 -32.26 -19.68 -111.56
CA LYS A 910 -32.50 -18.79 -110.43
C LYS A 910 -31.66 -19.23 -109.23
N ILE A 911 -31.22 -18.25 -108.45
CA ILE A 911 -30.62 -18.45 -107.13
C ILE A 911 -31.58 -17.85 -106.11
N GLN A 912 -31.91 -18.61 -105.08
CA GLN A 912 -32.80 -18.21 -103.99
C GLN A 912 -32.06 -18.34 -102.66
N THR A 913 -32.21 -17.34 -101.80
CA THR A 913 -31.60 -17.30 -100.47
C THR A 913 -32.67 -17.07 -99.40
N THR A 914 -32.36 -17.44 -98.16
CA THR A 914 -33.15 -17.06 -96.99
C THR A 914 -32.85 -15.61 -96.58
N LYS A 915 -33.73 -15.00 -95.77
CA LYS A 915 -33.68 -13.58 -95.33
C LYS A 915 -32.28 -13.12 -94.84
N ASN A 916 -31.53 -14.02 -94.20
CA ASN A 916 -30.23 -13.72 -93.59
C ASN A 916 -29.04 -13.98 -94.53
N THR A 917 -29.28 -14.05 -95.84
CA THR A 917 -28.26 -14.41 -96.83
C THR A 917 -28.39 -13.57 -98.09
N LYS A 918 -27.30 -12.90 -98.46
CA LYS A 918 -27.15 -12.20 -99.74
C LYS A 918 -26.22 -12.98 -100.65
N TYR A 919 -26.43 -12.90 -101.96
CA TYR A 919 -25.52 -13.50 -102.93
C TYR A 919 -25.10 -12.49 -103.99
N ASN A 920 -23.90 -12.69 -104.53
CA ASN A 920 -23.41 -12.01 -105.71
C ASN A 920 -22.86 -13.07 -106.67
N TYR A 921 -23.40 -13.12 -107.89
CA TYR A 921 -22.99 -14.07 -108.92
C TYR A 921 -22.36 -13.34 -110.10
N ASN A 922 -21.07 -13.59 -110.32
CA ASN A 922 -20.38 -13.05 -111.49
C ASN A 922 -20.61 -13.96 -112.70
N LYS A 923 -21.36 -13.46 -113.69
CA LYS A 923 -21.72 -14.22 -114.91
C LYS A 923 -20.52 -14.58 -115.79
N LYS A 924 -19.44 -13.79 -115.79
CA LYS A 924 -18.22 -14.00 -116.59
C LYS A 924 -17.33 -15.08 -115.97
N SER A 925 -17.06 -14.99 -114.67
CA SER A 925 -16.22 -15.98 -113.95
C SER A 925 -16.96 -17.23 -113.45
N LYS A 926 -18.31 -17.21 -113.47
CA LYS A 926 -19.20 -18.26 -112.93
C LYS A 926 -18.98 -18.53 -111.43
N ILE A 927 -18.53 -17.53 -110.68
CA ILE A 927 -18.31 -17.62 -109.23
C ILE A 927 -19.52 -17.04 -108.49
N LEU A 928 -20.05 -17.81 -107.55
CA LEU A 928 -21.09 -17.40 -106.62
C LEU A 928 -20.48 -17.11 -105.25
N LYS A 929 -20.56 -15.85 -104.81
CA LYS A 929 -20.25 -15.45 -103.43
C LYS A 929 -21.55 -15.35 -102.65
N THR A 930 -21.60 -15.94 -101.47
CA THR A 930 -22.77 -15.97 -100.59
C THR A 930 -22.39 -15.47 -99.23
N ILE A 931 -22.97 -14.35 -98.82
CA ILE A 931 -22.72 -13.69 -97.53
C ILE A 931 -23.88 -14.04 -96.61
N VAL A 932 -23.58 -14.77 -95.53
CA VAL A 932 -24.54 -15.02 -94.45
C VAL A 932 -24.32 -13.95 -93.39
N LYS A 933 -25.32 -13.09 -93.19
CA LYS A 933 -25.28 -12.01 -92.20
C LYS A 933 -26.16 -12.38 -91.02
N ASN A 934 -25.62 -12.19 -89.83
CA ASN A 934 -26.37 -12.20 -88.58
C ASN A 934 -27.28 -13.42 -88.36
N LEU A 935 -26.77 -14.62 -88.67
CA LEU A 935 -27.49 -15.87 -88.42
C LEU A 935 -27.42 -16.23 -86.92
N ALA A 936 -28.56 -16.20 -86.22
CA ALA A 936 -28.64 -16.55 -84.80
C ALA A 936 -28.21 -18.00 -84.49
N HIS A 937 -27.85 -18.28 -83.24
CA HIS A 937 -27.43 -19.61 -82.79
C HIS A 937 -28.43 -20.70 -83.20
N ASN A 938 -27.93 -21.84 -83.66
CA ASN A 938 -28.67 -23.01 -84.10
C ASN A 938 -29.62 -22.80 -85.30
N LYS A 939 -29.72 -21.58 -85.87
CA LYS A 939 -30.52 -21.31 -87.08
C LYS A 939 -29.75 -21.69 -88.34
N ILE A 940 -30.50 -22.04 -89.39
CA ILE A 940 -29.98 -22.50 -90.69
C ILE A 940 -30.36 -21.48 -91.77
N ALA A 941 -29.35 -20.97 -92.47
CA ALA A 941 -29.52 -20.26 -93.74
C ALA A 941 -29.44 -21.24 -94.91
N LYS A 942 -30.26 -21.04 -95.95
CA LYS A 942 -30.27 -21.89 -97.14
C LYS A 942 -29.99 -21.07 -98.40
N LEU A 943 -29.16 -21.63 -99.27
CA LEU A 943 -28.91 -21.14 -100.63
C LEU A 943 -29.34 -22.24 -101.62
N LYS A 944 -30.39 -21.97 -102.40
CA LYS A 944 -30.92 -22.89 -103.41
C LYS A 944 -30.60 -22.38 -104.80
N ILE A 945 -29.93 -23.19 -105.60
CA ILE A 945 -29.56 -22.92 -106.98
C ILE A 945 -30.39 -23.83 -107.86
N THR A 946 -31.22 -23.22 -108.72
CA THR A 946 -32.01 -23.91 -109.72
C THR A 946 -31.30 -23.82 -111.05
N ILE A 947 -30.98 -24.96 -111.64
CA ILE A 947 -30.36 -25.08 -112.97
C ILE A 947 -31.22 -26.01 -113.82
N TYR A 948 -31.24 -25.82 -115.14
CA TYR A 948 -31.92 -26.73 -116.05
C TYR A 948 -30.97 -27.19 -117.15
N ARG A 949 -31.19 -28.41 -117.63
CA ARG A 949 -30.63 -28.91 -118.88
C ARG A 949 -31.82 -29.14 -119.83
N LYS A 950 -31.68 -28.70 -121.09
CA LYS A 950 -32.63 -29.08 -122.15
C LYS A 950 -32.58 -30.60 -122.26
N ALA A 951 -33.74 -31.25 -122.17
CA ALA A 951 -33.82 -32.71 -122.03
C ALA A 951 -33.07 -33.41 -123.16
#